data_AF-A0A3P1BMV9-F1
#
_entry.id   AF-A0A3P1BMV9-F1
#
_cell.length_a   1.000
_cell.length_b   1.000
_cell.length_c   1.000
_cell.angle_alpha   90.00
_cell.angle_beta   90.00
_cell.angle_gamma   90.00
#
_symmetry.space_group_name_H-M   'P 1'
#
loop_
_entity.id
_entity.type
_entity.pdbx_description
1 polymer ?
#
loop_
_entity_poly.entity_id
_entity_poly.type
_entity_poly.pdbx_seq_one_letter_code
_entity_poly.pdbx_strand_id
1 'polypeptide(L)'
;MKQRIVIGFLLITNLLSGAIAQIVRKPIPDKLVVLTFDDAPVTHATVVAPLLKKYGFGGTFYVCEFPPDFADKKKYMSWEQMRELDRMGFEVANHTLSHSNVAKLSKPQFTAQLDSLEARCKTHGIQTPLTTFAYPGYGISPLAYDVLREKNYQFARVGGARPYDPKTDYPYLVPSYSTTEPNNYDKERIFNAFQQARNGKIVVLTIHGVPDYAHDWVTTPPDIFEAYLKYLHDNNYQVIALRDLAQYIDYQEALKTIPPPLPPVSIKVDLNKPKGRMDPIWAWFGYDEPNYTYMKDGKKLLSELSALSPVPVYVRAHSLLVTGDGKAALKWGSTNAYTEDAKGKPVYDWTIIDKIFDTYIERKMKPLAQIGFMPEALSSKPQPYTHDWQPGQPYDKIFTGWRYPPKDYGKWAELVYQWVKHSVKRYGKKEVESWYWELWNEPNGGYWGGTVDEYNKLYDYSVDAVRRALPTARVGGPHVTGPAGKSSVAFLKAFLEHCRSGKNYVTGKTGSPLDFVAFHAKGAPRLVDGHVRMNLGTQLRDISSGFQIVASYPEFSKLPIIIGESDPEGCAACGMKTNPENAYRNGTLYSSYTAAAFARKYELADLHQVNLKGAVSWSFEFEDQPWFYGFRDLATNGVDKPVLNVFRMYGMMRGNRVEVTGNMAYQTTAIRDSSVRRAAPDVNALAARDTTSNTATVMVWNYHDDNVAAPVSPVDLSIKGLTAKQVLVTQYRIDEEHSNSYAVWLKMGSPQNPTAEQIRELEKAGQLAQFGYPVKTDVANGEVRLNAVLPRQAVALFKLTW
;
A
#
# COMPACT_ATOMS: atom_id res chain seq x y z
N MET A 1 -12.85 36.80 40.95
CA MET A 1 -11.87 36.20 41.89
C MET A 1 -12.27 34.73 42.08
N LYS A 2 -11.44 33.79 41.58
CA LYS A 2 -11.40 32.31 41.86
C LYS A 2 -12.71 31.52 41.64
N GLN A 3 -12.78 30.33 41.02
CA GLN A 3 -11.79 29.30 40.70
C GLN A 3 -12.44 28.33 39.69
N ARG A 4 -11.62 27.79 38.77
CA ARG A 4 -11.95 26.75 37.79
C ARG A 4 -12.00 25.38 38.48
N ILE A 5 -12.94 24.52 38.07
CA ILE A 5 -12.77 23.06 38.13
C ILE A 5 -13.09 22.53 36.72
N VAL A 6 -12.03 22.16 36.00
CA VAL A 6 -12.07 21.36 34.77
C VAL A 6 -11.57 19.98 35.19
N ILE A 7 -12.44 18.97 35.13
CA ILE A 7 -12.05 17.57 35.32
C ILE A 7 -11.50 17.08 33.98
N GLY A 8 -10.22 16.71 33.99
CA GLY A 8 -9.50 16.18 32.83
C GLY A 8 -9.90 14.75 32.51
N PHE A 9 -10.12 14.49 31.23
CA PHE A 9 -10.15 13.16 30.63
C PHE A 9 -9.18 13.17 29.44
N LEU A 10 -7.89 13.04 29.71
CA LEU A 10 -6.84 12.92 28.69
C LEU A 10 -5.53 12.48 29.36
N LEU A 11 -5.29 11.16 29.45
CA LEU A 11 -3.95 10.54 29.62
C LEU A 11 -4.02 9.00 29.72
N ILE A 12 -4.53 8.30 28.69
CA ILE A 12 -4.33 6.84 28.58
C ILE A 12 -4.17 6.44 27.11
N THR A 13 -3.04 6.80 26.48
CA THR A 13 -2.63 6.15 25.21
C THR A 13 -1.11 6.00 25.03
N ASN A 14 -0.28 6.81 25.70
CA ASN A 14 1.18 6.60 25.73
C ASN A 14 1.67 5.62 26.81
N LEU A 15 0.77 5.13 27.68
CA LEU A 15 1.14 4.13 28.69
C LEU A 15 1.16 2.71 28.12
N LEU A 16 0.41 2.40 27.06
CA LEU A 16 0.23 1.01 26.59
C LEU A 16 1.43 0.47 25.80
N SER A 17 2.06 1.24 24.90
CA SER A 17 3.24 0.77 24.16
C SER A 17 4.50 0.69 25.03
N GLY A 18 4.68 1.68 25.93
CA GLY A 18 5.71 1.66 26.96
C GLY A 18 5.50 0.53 27.97
N ALA A 19 4.26 0.29 28.38
CA ALA A 19 3.92 -0.84 29.24
C ALA A 19 4.19 -2.18 28.54
N ILE A 20 3.70 -2.41 27.32
CA ILE A 20 3.96 -3.69 26.60
C ILE A 20 5.45 -3.91 26.41
N ALA A 21 6.22 -2.89 26.02
CA ALA A 21 7.67 -3.00 25.86
C ALA A 21 8.42 -3.29 27.17
N GLN A 22 7.88 -2.86 28.31
CA GLN A 22 8.43 -3.14 29.65
C GLN A 22 7.90 -4.45 30.24
N ILE A 23 6.73 -4.93 29.80
CA ILE A 23 6.18 -6.24 30.16
C ILE A 23 6.98 -7.34 29.46
N VAL A 24 7.32 -7.16 28.17
CA VAL A 24 8.09 -8.16 27.40
C VAL A 24 9.53 -8.32 27.90
N ARG A 25 10.15 -7.26 28.42
CA ARG A 25 11.54 -7.33 28.90
C ARG A 25 11.80 -6.47 30.14
N LYS A 26 12.63 -7.00 31.03
CA LYS A 26 13.34 -6.23 32.05
C LYS A 26 14.47 -5.42 31.39
N PRO A 27 15.08 -4.45 32.10
CA PRO A 27 16.26 -3.75 31.59
C PRO A 27 17.35 -4.75 31.17
N ILE A 28 17.67 -4.77 29.88
CA ILE A 28 18.75 -5.58 29.31
C ILE A 28 20.03 -4.76 29.40
N PRO A 29 21.10 -5.26 30.04
CA PRO A 29 22.36 -4.55 30.10
C PRO A 29 22.98 -4.43 28.71
N ASP A 30 23.63 -3.30 28.44
CA ASP A 30 24.54 -3.20 27.32
C ASP A 30 25.68 -4.23 27.48
N LYS A 31 26.27 -4.64 26.37
CA LYS A 31 27.32 -5.66 26.27
C LYS A 31 26.89 -7.07 26.71
N LEU A 32 25.61 -7.41 26.53
CA LEU A 32 25.11 -8.78 26.70
C LEU A 32 25.27 -9.60 25.42
N VAL A 33 25.98 -10.73 25.53
CA VAL A 33 26.28 -11.65 24.42
C VAL A 33 25.87 -13.08 24.80
N VAL A 34 25.39 -13.83 23.81
CA VAL A 34 25.13 -15.27 23.92
C VAL A 34 26.06 -16.00 22.96
N LEU A 35 26.79 -17.00 23.46
CA LEU A 35 27.60 -17.90 22.64
C LEU A 35 26.88 -19.25 22.51
N THR A 36 26.71 -19.69 21.26
CA THR A 36 26.03 -20.94 20.92
C THR A 36 26.94 -21.84 20.08
N PHE A 37 26.89 -23.14 20.36
CA PHE A 37 27.79 -24.14 19.82
C PHE A 37 27.00 -25.32 19.22
N ASP A 38 27.20 -25.62 17.94
CA ASP A 38 26.35 -26.55 17.18
C ASP A 38 27.04 -27.88 16.86
N ASP A 39 26.24 -28.90 16.57
CA ASP A 39 26.63 -30.22 16.04
C ASP A 39 27.38 -31.18 16.97
N ALA A 40 27.72 -30.74 18.18
CA ALA A 40 28.45 -31.50 19.18
C ALA A 40 29.82 -32.12 18.76
N PRO A 41 30.69 -31.43 17.98
CA PRO A 41 32.06 -31.87 17.78
C PRO A 41 32.81 -32.01 19.12
N VAL A 42 33.74 -32.96 19.19
CA VAL A 42 34.47 -33.30 20.43
C VAL A 42 35.20 -32.10 21.04
N THR A 43 35.58 -31.11 20.21
CA THR A 43 36.28 -29.89 20.62
C THR A 43 35.44 -28.96 21.48
N HIS A 44 34.12 -29.12 21.49
CA HIS A 44 33.26 -28.45 22.47
C HIS A 44 33.65 -28.80 23.91
N ALA A 45 33.87 -30.09 24.19
CA ALA A 45 34.28 -30.54 25.53
C ALA A 45 35.78 -30.35 25.79
N THR A 46 36.63 -30.57 24.79
CA THR A 46 38.09 -30.60 25.00
C THR A 46 38.78 -29.25 24.85
N VAL A 47 38.18 -28.28 24.14
CA VAL A 47 38.78 -26.97 23.86
C VAL A 47 37.87 -25.83 24.32
N VAL A 48 36.62 -25.80 23.84
CA VAL A 48 35.71 -24.67 24.07
C VAL A 48 35.34 -24.54 25.55
N ALA A 49 34.85 -25.60 26.17
CA ALA A 49 34.40 -25.56 27.56
C ALA A 49 35.51 -25.13 28.56
N PRO A 50 36.74 -25.67 28.50
CA PRO A 50 37.86 -25.16 29.30
C PRO A 50 38.13 -23.67 29.09
N LEU A 51 38.09 -23.18 27.85
CA LEU A 51 38.29 -21.76 27.55
C LEU A 51 37.16 -20.89 28.10
N LEU A 52 35.90 -21.28 27.94
CA LEU A 52 34.78 -20.55 28.53
C LEU A 52 34.89 -20.47 30.06
N LYS A 53 35.31 -21.56 30.73
CA LYS A 53 35.57 -21.53 32.18
C LYS A 53 36.74 -20.60 32.54
N LYS A 54 37.82 -20.60 31.77
CA LYS A 54 38.98 -19.70 31.95
C LYS A 54 38.56 -18.24 31.96
N TYR A 55 37.62 -17.84 31.09
CA TYR A 55 37.12 -16.46 30.99
C TYR A 55 35.86 -16.19 31.82
N GLY A 56 35.33 -17.17 32.55
CA GLY A 56 34.13 -17.01 33.38
C GLY A 56 32.82 -16.83 32.58
N PHE A 57 32.77 -17.33 31.35
CA PHE A 57 31.64 -17.16 30.44
C PHE A 57 30.68 -18.36 30.44
N GLY A 58 29.40 -18.08 30.21
CA GLY A 58 28.39 -19.09 29.89
C GLY A 58 28.40 -19.48 28.40
N GLY A 59 27.55 -20.44 28.05
CA GLY A 59 27.37 -20.88 26.67
C GLY A 59 26.33 -21.98 26.53
N THR A 60 25.77 -22.10 25.32
CA THR A 60 24.77 -23.13 24.97
C THR A 60 25.31 -24.07 23.92
N PHE A 61 25.32 -25.37 24.24
CA PHE A 61 25.75 -26.46 23.38
C PHE A 61 24.54 -27.21 22.84
N TYR A 62 24.26 -27.02 21.56
CA TYR A 62 23.19 -27.69 20.83
C TYR A 62 23.67 -29.06 20.37
N VAL A 63 23.21 -30.10 21.06
CA VAL A 63 23.72 -31.46 20.87
C VAL A 63 22.82 -32.31 19.97
N CYS A 64 23.44 -33.22 19.24
CA CYS A 64 22.78 -34.23 18.41
C CYS A 64 23.66 -35.47 18.22
N GLU A 65 23.06 -36.57 17.77
CA GLU A 65 23.74 -37.73 17.20
C GLU A 65 23.97 -37.48 15.70
N PHE A 66 24.89 -36.56 15.36
CA PHE A 66 25.11 -36.09 13.98
C PHE A 66 25.49 -37.26 13.04
N PRO A 67 24.68 -37.57 12.01
CA PRO A 67 24.94 -38.70 11.13
C PRO A 67 25.98 -38.37 10.05
N PRO A 68 26.69 -39.38 9.50
CA PRO A 68 26.69 -40.79 9.91
C PRO A 68 27.71 -41.08 11.04
N ASP A 69 28.52 -40.09 11.40
CA ASP A 69 29.80 -40.30 12.09
C ASP A 69 29.73 -40.13 13.62
N PHE A 70 28.55 -39.95 14.23
CA PHE A 70 28.43 -39.75 15.68
C PHE A 70 29.13 -40.83 16.53
N ALA A 71 29.27 -42.05 16.01
CA ALA A 71 30.01 -43.12 16.68
C ALA A 71 31.51 -42.85 16.82
N ASP A 72 32.10 -42.00 15.96
CA ASP A 72 33.50 -41.60 16.01
C ASP A 72 33.74 -40.55 17.09
N LYS A 73 34.20 -41.02 18.26
CA LYS A 73 34.49 -40.17 19.42
C LYS A 73 35.77 -39.33 19.30
N LYS A 74 36.50 -39.45 18.18
CA LYS A 74 37.55 -38.50 17.81
C LYS A 74 36.97 -37.26 17.11
N LYS A 75 35.75 -37.36 16.58
CA LYS A 75 35.06 -36.28 15.88
C LYS A 75 33.96 -35.64 16.72
N TYR A 76 33.15 -36.45 17.41
CA TYR A 76 32.00 -36.00 18.19
C TYR A 76 32.11 -36.32 19.68
N MET A 77 31.43 -35.53 20.50
CA MET A 77 31.36 -35.79 21.94
C MET A 77 30.68 -37.14 22.26
N SER A 78 31.11 -37.76 23.35
CA SER A 78 30.33 -38.80 24.02
C SER A 78 29.22 -38.17 24.86
N TRP A 79 28.18 -38.94 25.16
CA TRP A 79 27.12 -38.50 26.08
C TRP A 79 27.66 -38.17 27.49
N GLU A 80 28.76 -38.81 27.91
CA GLU A 80 29.43 -38.49 29.17
C GLU A 80 30.10 -37.11 29.13
N GLN A 81 30.72 -36.75 28.00
CA GLN A 81 31.27 -35.41 27.79
C GLN A 81 30.17 -34.35 27.75
N MET A 82 29.03 -34.64 27.10
CA MET A 82 27.87 -33.74 27.13
C MET A 82 27.31 -33.56 28.54
N ARG A 83 27.27 -34.63 29.36
CA ARG A 83 26.93 -34.52 30.80
C ARG A 83 27.94 -33.66 31.55
N GLU A 84 29.22 -33.76 31.22
CA GLU A 84 30.22 -32.93 31.88
C GLU A 84 30.05 -31.44 31.56
N LEU A 85 29.66 -31.09 30.32
CA LEU A 85 29.30 -29.70 29.99
C LEU A 85 28.17 -29.17 30.89
N ASP A 86 27.12 -29.98 31.09
CA ASP A 86 26.00 -29.64 31.99
C ASP A 86 26.47 -29.45 33.44
N ARG A 87 27.30 -30.36 33.96
CA ARG A 87 27.90 -30.25 35.30
C ARG A 87 28.80 -29.03 35.48
N MET A 88 29.48 -28.59 34.42
CA MET A 88 30.29 -27.38 34.43
C MET A 88 29.46 -26.08 34.51
N GLY A 89 28.13 -26.19 34.37
CA GLY A 89 27.16 -25.09 34.42
C GLY A 89 26.75 -24.56 33.06
N PHE A 90 27.21 -25.18 31.96
CA PHE A 90 26.78 -24.79 30.62
C PHE A 90 25.37 -25.28 30.31
N GLU A 91 24.76 -24.72 29.28
CA GLU A 91 23.49 -25.23 28.77
C GLU A 91 23.74 -26.32 27.73
N VAL A 92 23.16 -27.50 27.94
CA VAL A 92 22.99 -28.50 26.89
C VAL A 92 21.56 -28.35 26.34
N ALA A 93 21.44 -28.18 25.03
CA ALA A 93 20.20 -27.79 24.35
C ALA A 93 19.93 -28.63 23.09
N ASN A 94 18.73 -28.51 22.54
CA ASN A 94 18.22 -29.43 21.52
C ASN A 94 18.57 -28.99 20.09
N HIS A 95 19.17 -29.89 19.31
CA HIS A 95 19.47 -29.68 17.88
C HIS A 95 18.83 -30.73 16.96
N THR A 96 17.70 -31.32 17.39
CA THR A 96 17.14 -32.60 16.91
C THR A 96 18.08 -33.78 17.20
N LEU A 97 17.55 -35.01 17.30
CA LEU A 97 18.42 -36.17 17.54
C LEU A 97 19.39 -36.40 16.38
N SER A 98 18.90 -36.37 15.13
CA SER A 98 19.67 -36.76 13.96
C SER A 98 20.03 -35.60 13.02
N HIS A 99 20.21 -34.38 13.57
CA HIS A 99 20.53 -33.16 12.81
C HIS A 99 19.58 -32.96 11.59
N SER A 100 18.31 -33.24 11.78
CA SER A 100 17.33 -33.28 10.69
C SER A 100 16.76 -31.89 10.40
N ASN A 101 16.78 -31.50 9.12
CA ASN A 101 16.25 -30.21 8.68
C ASN A 101 14.73 -30.13 8.93
N VAL A 102 14.32 -29.26 9.86
CA VAL A 102 12.93 -29.14 10.33
C VAL A 102 11.95 -28.78 9.21
N ALA A 103 12.40 -28.05 8.18
CA ALA A 103 11.57 -27.70 7.02
C ALA A 103 11.13 -28.93 6.19
N LYS A 104 11.76 -30.08 6.39
CA LYS A 104 11.45 -31.35 5.69
C LYS A 104 10.67 -32.34 6.55
N LEU A 105 10.36 -32.01 7.80
CA LEU A 105 9.70 -32.91 8.75
C LEU A 105 8.22 -32.57 8.91
N SER A 106 7.38 -33.60 9.08
CA SER A 106 6.01 -33.43 9.57
C SER A 106 6.00 -33.16 11.09
N LYS A 107 4.87 -32.67 11.62
CA LYS A 107 4.69 -32.43 13.06
C LYS A 107 5.04 -33.65 13.93
N PRO A 108 4.56 -34.88 13.66
CA PRO A 108 4.92 -36.06 14.45
C PRO A 108 6.41 -36.41 14.36
N GLN A 109 7.01 -36.29 13.16
CA GLN A 109 8.44 -36.56 12.97
C GLN A 109 9.32 -35.57 13.73
N PHE A 110 8.98 -34.28 13.68
CA PHE A 110 9.72 -33.26 14.43
C PHE A 110 9.57 -33.45 15.94
N THR A 111 8.34 -33.73 16.42
CA THR A 111 8.08 -34.02 17.83
C THR A 111 8.91 -35.22 18.32
N ALA A 112 8.94 -36.30 17.54
CA ALA A 112 9.74 -37.49 17.85
C ALA A 112 11.25 -37.21 17.90
N GLN A 113 11.76 -36.31 17.03
CA GLN A 113 13.16 -35.88 17.07
C GLN A 113 13.51 -35.15 18.37
N LEU A 114 12.62 -34.27 18.84
CA LEU A 114 12.82 -33.55 20.10
C LEU A 114 12.74 -34.51 21.30
N ASP A 115 11.71 -35.35 21.35
CA ASP A 115 11.50 -36.32 22.43
C ASP A 115 12.63 -37.33 22.55
N SER A 116 13.15 -37.81 21.42
CA SER A 116 14.21 -38.82 21.42
C SER A 116 15.53 -38.24 21.94
N LEU A 117 15.87 -37.00 21.58
CA LEU A 117 17.04 -36.32 22.13
C LEU A 117 16.88 -36.07 23.63
N GLU A 118 15.72 -35.60 24.07
CA GLU A 118 15.45 -35.35 25.48
C GLU A 118 15.50 -36.65 26.32
N ALA A 119 15.00 -37.75 25.77
CA ALA A 119 15.13 -39.08 26.37
C ALA A 119 16.59 -39.54 26.49
N ARG A 120 17.43 -39.25 25.48
CA ARG A 120 18.89 -39.49 25.56
C ARG A 120 19.54 -38.66 26.66
N CYS A 121 19.28 -37.36 26.71
CA CYS A 121 19.78 -36.47 27.76
C CYS A 121 19.40 -37.00 29.16
N LYS A 122 18.13 -37.36 29.35
CA LYS A 122 17.64 -37.95 30.61
C LYS A 122 18.36 -39.25 30.97
N THR A 123 18.54 -40.16 30.00
CA THR A 123 19.21 -41.45 30.22
C THR A 123 20.66 -41.27 30.67
N HIS A 124 21.33 -40.24 30.15
CA HIS A 124 22.71 -39.95 30.49
C HIS A 124 22.88 -38.96 31.65
N GLY A 125 21.79 -38.55 32.32
CA GLY A 125 21.85 -37.69 33.51
C GLY A 125 22.18 -36.22 33.22
N ILE A 126 21.80 -35.72 32.05
CA ILE A 126 21.81 -34.29 31.68
C ILE A 126 20.49 -33.66 32.14
N GLN A 127 20.54 -32.42 32.62
CA GLN A 127 19.35 -31.70 33.09
C GLN A 127 18.26 -31.61 31.99
N THR A 128 17.04 -32.00 32.34
CA THR A 128 15.82 -31.88 31.52
C THR A 128 14.69 -31.22 32.33
N PRO A 129 13.68 -30.57 31.71
CA PRO A 129 13.46 -30.44 30.27
C PRO A 129 14.48 -29.53 29.58
N LEU A 130 14.75 -29.81 28.30
CA LEU A 130 15.54 -28.91 27.45
C LEU A 130 14.68 -27.70 27.10
N THR A 131 15.21 -26.49 27.27
CA THR A 131 14.41 -25.26 27.19
C THR A 131 14.73 -24.38 26.00
N THR A 132 15.84 -24.61 25.29
CA THR A 132 16.16 -23.91 24.06
C THR A 132 16.47 -24.84 22.90
N PHE A 133 16.22 -24.35 21.68
CA PHE A 133 16.35 -25.10 20.44
C PHE A 133 17.19 -24.33 19.41
N ALA A 134 17.82 -25.05 18.50
CA ALA A 134 18.41 -24.47 17.30
C ALA A 134 18.06 -25.28 16.07
N TYR A 135 17.71 -24.60 14.98
CA TYR A 135 17.28 -25.23 13.73
C TYR A 135 18.48 -25.77 12.94
N PRO A 136 18.61 -27.11 12.74
CA PRO A 136 19.67 -27.69 11.91
C PRO A 136 19.69 -27.09 10.50
N GLY A 137 20.86 -26.61 10.08
CA GLY A 137 21.06 -25.94 8.80
C GLY A 137 20.13 -24.74 8.56
N TYR A 138 19.62 -24.11 9.62
CA TYR A 138 18.66 -22.99 9.59
C TYR A 138 17.34 -23.29 8.88
N GLY A 139 16.98 -24.58 8.72
CA GLY A 139 15.71 -24.98 8.12
C GLY A 139 14.53 -24.73 9.04
N ILE A 140 13.74 -23.69 8.77
CA ILE A 140 12.59 -23.28 9.61
C ILE A 140 11.27 -23.74 8.98
N SER A 141 10.27 -24.04 9.82
CA SER A 141 8.89 -24.29 9.39
C SER A 141 7.89 -23.63 10.35
N PRO A 142 6.79 -23.02 9.89
CA PRO A 142 5.75 -22.49 10.78
C PRO A 142 5.18 -23.52 11.75
N LEU A 143 5.13 -24.81 11.37
CA LEU A 143 4.68 -25.89 12.26
C LEU A 143 5.59 -26.07 13.48
N ALA A 144 6.86 -25.67 13.37
CA ALA A 144 7.81 -25.81 14.46
C ALA A 144 7.42 -24.92 15.65
N TYR A 145 6.78 -23.77 15.40
CA TYR A 145 6.36 -22.88 16.47
C TYR A 145 5.33 -23.54 17.39
N ASP A 146 4.42 -24.33 16.82
CA ASP A 146 3.40 -25.03 17.60
C ASP A 146 4.01 -26.17 18.42
N VAL A 147 4.91 -26.96 17.83
CA VAL A 147 5.60 -28.05 18.55
C VAL A 147 6.47 -27.51 19.68
N LEU A 148 7.26 -26.47 19.41
CA LEU A 148 8.12 -25.85 20.43
C LEU A 148 7.29 -25.26 21.58
N ARG A 149 6.13 -24.65 21.28
CA ARG A 149 5.18 -24.16 22.28
C ARG A 149 4.57 -25.28 23.11
N GLU A 150 4.09 -26.34 22.46
CA GLU A 150 3.52 -27.53 23.12
C GLU A 150 4.53 -28.21 24.05
N LYS A 151 5.82 -28.16 23.71
CA LYS A 151 6.92 -28.71 24.50
C LYS A 151 7.56 -27.71 25.48
N ASN A 152 7.00 -26.51 25.63
CA ASN A 152 7.46 -25.47 26.55
C ASN A 152 8.91 -24.97 26.31
N TYR A 153 9.38 -24.99 25.06
CA TYR A 153 10.63 -24.32 24.72
C TYR A 153 10.49 -22.80 24.91
N GLN A 154 11.54 -22.17 25.41
CA GLN A 154 11.61 -20.74 25.71
C GLN A 154 12.05 -19.94 24.49
N PHE A 155 13.18 -20.36 23.89
CA PHE A 155 13.79 -19.69 22.74
C PHE A 155 14.21 -20.70 21.69
N ALA A 156 14.17 -20.28 20.43
CA ALA A 156 14.80 -21.02 19.35
C ALA A 156 15.63 -20.12 18.46
N ARG A 157 16.86 -20.55 18.17
CA ARG A 157 17.86 -19.75 17.45
C ARG A 157 17.95 -20.15 15.98
N VAL A 158 18.00 -19.14 15.12
CA VAL A 158 18.12 -19.22 13.66
C VAL A 158 19.37 -18.48 13.19
N GLY A 159 19.78 -18.71 11.93
CA GLY A 159 20.87 -17.97 11.32
C GLY A 159 20.50 -16.53 10.98
N GLY A 160 21.50 -15.70 10.77
CA GLY A 160 21.32 -14.28 10.44
C GLY A 160 22.65 -13.52 10.37
N ALA A 161 22.53 -12.19 10.45
CA ALA A 161 23.68 -11.27 10.46
C ALA A 161 23.35 -9.98 11.23
N ARG A 162 22.49 -10.08 12.26
CA ARG A 162 22.03 -8.94 13.07
C ARG A 162 21.82 -9.36 14.54
N PRO A 163 21.86 -8.44 15.51
CA PRO A 163 21.52 -8.75 16.90
C PRO A 163 20.03 -9.07 17.05
N TYR A 164 19.72 -9.80 18.12
CA TYR A 164 18.38 -10.07 18.60
C TYR A 164 17.79 -8.82 19.27
N ASP A 165 16.58 -8.44 18.86
CA ASP A 165 15.78 -7.40 19.49
C ASP A 165 14.51 -8.03 20.12
N PRO A 166 14.51 -8.27 21.45
CA PRO A 166 13.38 -8.91 22.14
C PRO A 166 12.04 -8.18 22.01
N LYS A 167 12.01 -6.93 21.52
CA LYS A 167 10.76 -6.20 21.30
C LYS A 167 10.04 -6.61 20.02
N THR A 168 10.78 -7.04 19.02
CA THR A 168 10.25 -7.25 17.66
C THR A 168 10.48 -8.66 17.15
N ASP A 169 11.48 -9.35 17.68
CA ASP A 169 11.88 -10.66 17.21
C ASP A 169 11.13 -11.76 17.97
N TYR A 170 10.44 -12.61 17.21
CA TYR A 170 9.69 -13.73 17.76
C TYR A 170 10.63 -14.67 18.53
N PRO A 171 10.31 -15.10 19.77
CA PRO A 171 11.22 -15.90 20.60
C PRO A 171 11.72 -17.21 19.99
N TYR A 172 11.00 -17.78 19.02
CA TYR A 172 11.44 -18.96 18.28
C TYR A 172 12.28 -18.66 17.04
N LEU A 173 12.72 -17.42 16.87
CA LEU A 173 13.53 -16.96 15.73
C LEU A 173 14.60 -15.97 16.16
N VAL A 174 15.32 -16.30 17.23
CA VAL A 174 16.44 -15.51 17.73
C VAL A 174 17.55 -15.50 16.64
N PRO A 175 17.86 -14.35 16.00
CA PRO A 175 18.88 -14.29 14.97
C PRO A 175 20.28 -14.40 15.60
N SER A 176 21.19 -15.08 14.91
CA SER A 176 22.60 -15.15 15.29
C SER A 176 23.53 -14.76 14.16
N TYR A 177 24.73 -14.29 14.52
CA TYR A 177 25.86 -14.21 13.62
C TYR A 177 26.55 -15.58 13.54
N SER A 178 26.92 -16.05 12.36
CA SER A 178 27.81 -17.22 12.25
C SER A 178 29.27 -16.78 12.24
N THR A 179 30.19 -17.53 12.83
CA THR A 179 31.64 -17.31 12.68
C THR A 179 32.20 -17.71 11.30
N THR A 180 31.37 -18.35 10.46
CA THR A 180 31.79 -18.93 9.19
C THR A 180 31.21 -18.14 8.01
N GLU A 181 32.07 -17.49 7.22
CA GLU A 181 31.77 -17.08 5.84
C GLU A 181 32.74 -17.80 4.89
N PRO A 182 32.34 -18.12 3.64
CA PRO A 182 33.26 -18.72 2.68
C PRO A 182 34.47 -17.80 2.45
N ASN A 183 35.66 -18.28 2.81
CA ASN A 183 36.98 -17.70 2.52
C ASN A 183 37.45 -16.47 3.31
N ASN A 184 36.89 -16.15 4.49
CA ASN A 184 37.50 -15.09 5.33
C ASN A 184 37.15 -15.22 6.83
N TYR A 185 38.15 -15.51 7.68
CA TYR A 185 38.01 -15.37 9.14
C TYR A 185 38.13 -13.89 9.54
N ASP A 186 37.11 -13.10 9.18
CA ASP A 186 37.08 -11.68 9.48
C ASP A 186 36.72 -11.44 10.95
N LYS A 187 37.77 -11.35 11.80
CA LYS A 187 37.66 -11.01 13.22
C LYS A 187 36.97 -9.66 13.44
N GLU A 188 37.20 -8.69 12.56
CA GLU A 188 36.62 -7.34 12.67
C GLU A 188 35.11 -7.38 12.49
N ARG A 189 34.59 -8.22 11.60
CA ARG A 189 33.14 -8.42 11.44
C ARG A 189 32.50 -8.88 12.76
N ILE A 190 33.10 -9.83 13.46
CA ILE A 190 32.58 -10.33 14.75
C ILE A 190 32.73 -9.29 15.87
N PHE A 191 33.85 -8.55 15.91
CA PHE A 191 34.02 -7.45 16.87
C PHE A 191 32.99 -6.32 16.63
N ASN A 192 32.72 -5.97 15.37
CA ASN A 192 31.67 -5.04 14.99
C ASN A 192 30.28 -5.56 15.36
N ALA A 193 30.04 -6.86 15.27
CA ALA A 193 28.81 -7.47 15.75
C ALA A 193 28.66 -7.28 17.27
N PHE A 194 29.69 -7.59 18.07
CA PHE A 194 29.65 -7.39 19.54
C PHE A 194 29.34 -5.96 19.95
N GLN A 195 29.80 -4.94 19.21
CA GLN A 195 29.48 -3.54 19.50
C GLN A 195 27.99 -3.20 19.35
N GLN A 196 27.20 -4.07 18.71
CA GLN A 196 25.75 -3.90 18.55
C GLN A 196 24.94 -4.40 19.76
N ALA A 197 25.56 -5.06 20.73
CA ALA A 197 24.94 -5.44 22.00
C ALA A 197 24.71 -4.20 22.88
N ARG A 198 23.78 -3.33 22.48
CA ARG A 198 23.46 -2.08 23.17
C ARG A 198 22.01 -1.68 22.93
N ASN A 199 21.50 -0.75 23.75
CA ASN A 199 20.11 -0.28 23.69
C ASN A 199 19.11 -1.44 23.90
N GLY A 200 19.54 -2.43 24.70
CA GLY A 200 18.83 -3.67 24.98
C GLY A 200 18.59 -4.59 23.78
N LYS A 201 19.48 -4.52 22.78
CA LYS A 201 19.69 -5.58 21.79
C LYS A 201 20.78 -6.53 22.27
N ILE A 202 20.70 -7.79 21.87
CA ILE A 202 21.57 -8.87 22.34
C ILE A 202 22.27 -9.49 21.14
N VAL A 203 23.58 -9.70 21.22
CA VAL A 203 24.32 -10.36 20.15
C VAL A 203 24.38 -11.85 20.45
N VAL A 204 23.93 -12.66 19.50
CA VAL A 204 24.02 -14.12 19.57
C VAL A 204 25.01 -14.58 18.51
N LEU A 205 25.99 -15.40 18.90
CA LEU A 205 27.00 -15.95 18.00
C LEU A 205 26.84 -17.47 17.90
N THR A 206 26.84 -17.98 16.67
CA THR A 206 26.83 -19.42 16.36
C THR A 206 28.22 -19.86 15.92
N ILE A 207 28.72 -20.90 16.57
CA ILE A 207 30.03 -21.49 16.39
C ILE A 207 29.81 -23.00 16.21
N HIS A 208 30.49 -23.63 15.26
CA HIS A 208 30.46 -25.09 15.12
C HIS A 208 31.64 -25.66 15.93
N GLY A 209 32.67 -26.26 15.31
CA GLY A 209 33.87 -26.73 16.04
C GLY A 209 35.03 -25.72 16.17
N VAL A 210 35.84 -25.89 17.22
CA VAL A 210 37.07 -25.11 17.49
C VAL A 210 38.31 -26.01 17.70
N PRO A 211 38.99 -26.47 16.63
CA PRO A 211 38.47 -26.55 15.27
C PRO A 211 37.41 -27.67 15.15
N ASP A 212 36.69 -27.71 14.05
CA ASP A 212 35.80 -28.83 13.72
C ASP A 212 36.58 -29.90 12.94
N TYR A 213 36.69 -31.10 13.52
CA TYR A 213 37.35 -32.25 12.87
C TYR A 213 36.41 -33.05 11.97
N ALA A 214 35.09 -32.82 12.06
CA ALA A 214 34.09 -33.47 11.24
C ALA A 214 33.72 -32.62 10.01
N HIS A 215 33.71 -31.29 10.17
CA HIS A 215 33.19 -30.33 9.19
C HIS A 215 34.16 -29.16 8.99
N ASP A 216 35.18 -29.36 8.17
CA ASP A 216 36.22 -28.35 7.91
C ASP A 216 35.67 -27.02 7.33
N TRP A 217 34.54 -27.07 6.61
CA TRP A 217 33.88 -25.90 6.01
C TRP A 217 33.18 -24.97 7.02
N VAL A 218 32.99 -25.38 8.28
CA VAL A 218 32.43 -24.55 9.36
C VAL A 218 33.36 -24.43 10.58
N THR A 219 34.63 -24.80 10.42
CA THR A 219 35.62 -24.73 11.49
C THR A 219 35.90 -23.29 11.92
N THR A 220 36.12 -23.06 13.21
CA THR A 220 36.68 -21.80 13.73
C THR A 220 38.06 -22.09 14.31
N PRO A 221 39.16 -21.45 13.82
CA PRO A 221 40.48 -21.71 14.36
C PRO A 221 40.58 -21.35 15.85
N PRO A 222 41.28 -22.15 16.69
CA PRO A 222 41.36 -21.91 18.13
C PRO A 222 41.89 -20.53 18.54
N ASP A 223 42.89 -20.01 17.83
CA ASP A 223 43.47 -18.69 18.09
C ASP A 223 42.49 -17.55 17.75
N ILE A 224 41.64 -17.76 16.74
CA ILE A 224 40.55 -16.84 16.38
C ILE A 224 39.47 -16.87 17.46
N PHE A 225 39.06 -18.05 17.91
CA PHE A 225 38.07 -18.18 18.98
C PHE A 225 38.55 -17.59 20.30
N GLU A 226 39.79 -17.88 20.71
CA GLU A 226 40.35 -17.28 21.93
C GLU A 226 40.46 -15.76 21.82
N ALA A 227 40.74 -15.21 20.63
CA ALA A 227 40.69 -13.77 20.41
C ALA A 227 39.28 -13.19 20.61
N TYR A 228 38.21 -13.91 20.24
CA TYR A 228 36.83 -13.50 20.54
C TYR A 228 36.58 -13.45 22.05
N LEU A 229 36.98 -14.51 22.78
CA LEU A 229 36.81 -14.55 24.23
C LEU A 229 37.61 -13.46 24.94
N LYS A 230 38.86 -13.26 24.52
CA LYS A 230 39.72 -12.20 25.06
C LYS A 230 39.13 -10.82 24.80
N TYR A 231 38.62 -10.55 23.60
CA TYR A 231 37.96 -9.28 23.29
C TYR A 231 36.74 -9.04 24.18
N LEU A 232 35.87 -10.05 24.33
CA LEU A 232 34.69 -9.96 25.20
C LEU A 232 35.09 -9.69 26.66
N HIS A 233 36.12 -10.40 27.14
CA HIS A 233 36.61 -10.27 28.51
C HIS A 233 37.20 -8.89 28.77
N ASP A 234 38.16 -8.46 27.95
CA ASP A 234 38.88 -7.19 28.14
C ASP A 234 37.97 -5.97 27.98
N ASN A 235 36.86 -6.11 27.25
CA ASN A 235 35.86 -5.05 27.07
C ASN A 235 34.67 -5.17 28.03
N ASN A 236 34.73 -6.05 29.03
CA ASN A 236 33.70 -6.26 30.07
C ASN A 236 32.31 -6.61 29.51
N TYR A 237 32.27 -7.54 28.55
CA TYR A 237 31.01 -8.13 28.09
C TYR A 237 30.49 -9.18 29.08
N GLN A 238 29.17 -9.23 29.23
CA GLN A 238 28.51 -10.32 29.92
C GLN A 238 28.17 -11.41 28.90
N VAL A 239 28.65 -12.63 29.13
CA VAL A 239 28.44 -13.77 28.23
C VAL A 239 27.65 -14.85 28.95
N ILE A 240 26.46 -15.16 28.45
CA ILE A 240 25.50 -16.08 29.08
C ILE A 240 25.07 -17.21 28.12
N ALA A 241 24.40 -18.22 28.66
CA ALA A 241 23.68 -19.20 27.86
C ALA A 241 22.34 -18.63 27.36
N LEU A 242 21.79 -19.20 26.29
CA LEU A 242 20.53 -18.77 25.70
C LEU A 242 19.35 -18.94 26.68
N ARG A 243 19.32 -20.00 27.51
CA ARG A 243 18.29 -20.16 28.56
C ARG A 243 18.25 -18.97 29.55
N ASP A 244 19.39 -18.34 29.79
CA ASP A 244 19.50 -17.26 30.77
C ASP A 244 18.90 -15.95 30.25
N LEU A 245 18.54 -15.88 28.96
CA LEU A 245 17.75 -14.77 28.42
C LEU A 245 16.40 -14.61 29.13
N ALA A 246 15.84 -15.69 29.68
CA ALA A 246 14.60 -15.65 30.47
C ALA A 246 14.71 -14.78 31.74
N GLN A 247 15.93 -14.45 32.18
CA GLN A 247 16.15 -13.50 33.28
C GLN A 247 15.75 -12.07 32.88
N TYR A 248 15.90 -11.75 31.58
CA TYR A 248 15.67 -10.42 31.01
C TYR A 248 14.42 -10.34 30.16
N ILE A 249 13.92 -11.46 29.64
CA ILE A 249 12.83 -11.51 28.66
C ILE A 249 11.71 -12.40 29.19
N ASP A 250 10.50 -11.85 29.29
CA ASP A 250 9.29 -12.64 29.50
C ASP A 250 8.90 -13.28 28.16
N TYR A 251 9.45 -14.47 27.91
CA TYR A 251 9.23 -15.17 26.63
C TYR A 251 7.77 -15.60 26.44
N GLN A 252 7.02 -15.82 27.53
CA GLN A 252 5.61 -16.20 27.46
C GLN A 252 4.76 -15.03 26.98
N GLU A 253 4.99 -13.84 27.54
CA GLU A 253 4.34 -12.64 27.01
C GLU A 253 4.84 -12.35 25.59
N ALA A 254 6.14 -12.46 25.32
CA ALA A 254 6.70 -12.23 23.98
C ALA A 254 6.06 -13.15 22.92
N LEU A 255 5.87 -14.45 23.20
CA LEU A 255 5.20 -15.40 22.30
C LEU A 255 3.73 -15.06 22.06
N LYS A 256 3.09 -14.35 22.99
CA LYS A 256 1.69 -13.92 22.91
C LYS A 256 1.55 -12.59 22.18
N THR A 257 2.47 -11.65 22.39
CA THR A 257 2.38 -10.27 21.88
C THR A 257 3.13 -10.05 20.57
N ILE A 258 4.20 -10.80 20.32
CA ILE A 258 4.97 -10.73 19.09
C ILE A 258 4.47 -11.84 18.16
N PRO A 259 3.96 -11.53 16.96
CA PRO A 259 3.49 -12.55 16.05
C PRO A 259 4.65 -13.28 15.35
N PRO A 260 4.52 -14.58 15.01
CA PRO A 260 5.50 -15.27 14.18
C PRO A 260 5.56 -14.63 12.78
N PRO A 261 6.75 -14.54 12.15
CA PRO A 261 6.85 -14.07 10.78
C PRO A 261 6.15 -15.05 9.85
N LEU A 262 5.33 -14.48 8.98
CA LEU A 262 4.59 -15.20 7.94
C LEU A 262 5.59 -15.86 6.97
N PRO A 263 5.28 -17.03 6.37
CA PRO A 263 6.05 -17.52 5.25
C PRO A 263 6.08 -16.45 4.14
N PRO A 264 7.22 -16.28 3.42
CA PRO A 264 7.30 -15.26 2.40
C PRO A 264 6.26 -15.51 1.31
N VAL A 265 5.62 -14.41 0.90
CA VAL A 265 4.80 -14.41 -0.31
C VAL A 265 5.75 -14.35 -1.49
N SER A 266 5.84 -15.43 -2.24
CA SER A 266 6.57 -15.55 -3.49
C SER A 266 5.78 -14.86 -4.60
N ILE A 267 6.39 -13.85 -5.21
CA ILE A 267 5.89 -13.13 -6.38
C ILE A 267 6.87 -13.37 -7.52
N LYS A 268 6.36 -13.84 -8.64
CA LYS A 268 7.13 -14.17 -9.85
C LYS A 268 6.65 -13.30 -11.00
N VAL A 269 7.57 -12.54 -11.57
CA VAL A 269 7.35 -11.66 -12.72
C VAL A 269 8.06 -12.25 -13.92
N ASP A 270 7.36 -12.40 -15.05
CA ASP A 270 7.96 -12.84 -16.31
C ASP A 270 7.92 -11.70 -17.34
N LEU A 271 9.05 -11.00 -17.50
CA LEU A 271 9.18 -9.88 -18.42
C LEU A 271 9.00 -10.27 -19.89
N ASN A 272 9.03 -11.55 -20.24
CA ASN A 272 8.84 -12.05 -21.61
C ASN A 272 7.38 -12.41 -21.93
N LYS A 273 6.46 -12.29 -20.95
CA LYS A 273 5.03 -12.59 -21.12
C LYS A 273 4.19 -11.31 -21.02
N PRO A 274 4.03 -10.54 -22.11
CA PRO A 274 3.18 -9.36 -22.09
C PRO A 274 1.71 -9.75 -21.93
N LYS A 275 0.97 -8.98 -21.11
CA LYS A 275 -0.47 -9.12 -20.89
C LYS A 275 -1.28 -8.06 -21.64
N GLY A 276 -0.70 -6.88 -21.86
CA GLY A 276 -1.32 -5.76 -22.56
C GLY A 276 -0.53 -4.48 -22.32
N ARG A 277 -0.95 -3.36 -22.92
CA ARG A 277 -0.29 -2.07 -22.66
C ARG A 277 -0.49 -1.63 -21.20
N MET A 278 0.51 -0.95 -20.64
CA MET A 278 0.40 -0.21 -19.38
C MET A 278 -0.19 1.17 -19.67
N ASP A 279 -1.44 1.20 -20.17
CA ASP A 279 -2.10 2.45 -20.52
C ASP A 279 -2.37 3.30 -19.26
N PRO A 280 -2.14 4.62 -19.26
CA PRO A 280 -2.17 5.45 -18.06
C PRO A 280 -3.60 5.78 -17.59
N ILE A 281 -4.38 4.76 -17.21
CA ILE A 281 -5.77 4.91 -16.75
C ILE A 281 -5.88 5.74 -15.46
N TRP A 282 -4.77 5.94 -14.76
CA TRP A 282 -4.64 6.70 -13.52
C TRP A 282 -4.39 8.20 -13.73
N ALA A 283 -4.10 8.65 -14.96
CA ALA A 283 -3.82 10.07 -15.27
C ALA A 283 -5.11 10.90 -15.41
N TRP A 284 -6.06 10.69 -14.50
CA TRP A 284 -7.41 11.27 -14.53
C TRP A 284 -7.82 11.68 -13.10
N PHE A 285 -8.17 12.95 -12.91
CA PHE A 285 -8.53 13.51 -11.60
C PHE A 285 -9.79 14.35 -11.68
N GLY A 286 -10.53 14.46 -10.58
CA GLY A 286 -11.72 15.29 -10.55
C GLY A 286 -12.21 15.66 -9.16
N TYR A 287 -13.12 16.64 -9.11
CA TYR A 287 -13.60 17.26 -7.89
C TYR A 287 -14.90 18.06 -8.14
N ASP A 288 -15.72 18.25 -7.10
CA ASP A 288 -17.00 18.96 -7.21
C ASP A 288 -16.81 20.49 -7.30
N GLU A 289 -15.70 21.00 -6.74
CA GLU A 289 -15.47 22.40 -6.41
C GLU A 289 -14.48 23.07 -7.40
N PRO A 290 -14.93 23.49 -8.60
CA PRO A 290 -14.06 23.96 -9.68
C PRO A 290 -13.23 25.19 -9.30
N ASN A 291 -13.70 26.01 -8.35
CA ASN A 291 -13.05 27.27 -7.99
C ASN A 291 -11.76 27.09 -7.18
N TYR A 292 -11.50 25.93 -6.57
CA TYR A 292 -10.19 25.62 -5.98
C TYR A 292 -9.10 25.43 -7.05
N THR A 293 -9.46 25.15 -8.30
CA THR A 293 -8.53 24.92 -9.43
C THR A 293 -7.45 25.99 -9.52
N TYR A 294 -7.87 27.27 -9.48
CA TYR A 294 -6.97 28.41 -9.71
C TYR A 294 -6.45 29.05 -8.42
N MET A 295 -6.75 28.48 -7.25
CA MET A 295 -6.18 28.89 -5.96
C MET A 295 -4.71 28.47 -5.85
N LYS A 296 -4.02 28.92 -4.79
CA LYS A 296 -2.57 28.76 -4.63
C LYS A 296 -2.20 27.28 -4.57
N ASP A 297 -2.87 26.53 -3.69
CA ASP A 297 -2.54 25.12 -3.47
C ASP A 297 -3.18 24.20 -4.54
N GLY A 298 -4.32 24.59 -5.11
CA GLY A 298 -4.88 23.91 -6.29
C GLY A 298 -3.93 23.97 -7.50
N LYS A 299 -3.35 25.15 -7.77
CA LYS A 299 -2.33 25.32 -8.81
C LYS A 299 -1.06 24.51 -8.54
N LYS A 300 -0.66 24.39 -7.28
CA LYS A 300 0.48 23.58 -6.86
C LYS A 300 0.23 22.10 -7.15
N LEU A 301 -0.88 21.55 -6.64
CA LEU A 301 -1.25 20.15 -6.84
C LEU A 301 -1.37 19.80 -8.33
N LEU A 302 -2.04 20.63 -9.14
CA LEU A 302 -2.16 20.39 -10.60
C LEU A 302 -0.79 20.35 -11.31
N SER A 303 0.17 21.17 -10.86
CA SER A 303 1.54 21.14 -11.41
C SER A 303 2.24 19.82 -11.06
N GLU A 304 2.05 19.30 -9.85
CA GLU A 304 2.62 18.02 -9.43
C GLU A 304 1.98 16.84 -10.16
N LEU A 305 0.66 16.86 -10.35
CA LEU A 305 -0.08 15.87 -11.14
C LEU A 305 0.40 15.84 -12.59
N SER A 306 0.63 17.01 -13.19
CA SER A 306 1.21 17.11 -14.53
C SER A 306 2.64 16.56 -14.58
N ALA A 307 3.48 16.91 -13.59
CA ALA A 307 4.89 16.49 -13.54
C ALA A 307 5.06 14.98 -13.33
N LEU A 308 4.19 14.33 -12.56
CA LEU A 308 4.26 12.88 -12.34
C LEU A 308 3.80 12.04 -13.53
N SER A 309 3.11 12.65 -14.51
CA SER A 309 2.46 11.92 -15.60
C SER A 309 3.28 11.94 -16.90
N PRO A 310 3.49 10.78 -17.56
CA PRO A 310 4.14 10.73 -18.86
C PRO A 310 3.22 11.17 -20.02
N VAL A 311 1.93 11.38 -19.74
CA VAL A 311 0.91 11.83 -20.69
C VAL A 311 0.14 13.02 -20.12
N PRO A 312 -0.56 13.81 -20.96
CA PRO A 312 -1.49 14.82 -20.45
C PRO A 312 -2.48 14.23 -19.46
N VAL A 313 -2.56 14.84 -18.27
CA VAL A 313 -3.56 14.49 -17.26
C VAL A 313 -4.91 15.05 -17.66
N TYR A 314 -5.97 14.27 -17.49
CA TYR A 314 -7.34 14.73 -17.69
C TYR A 314 -7.97 15.19 -16.37
N VAL A 315 -8.67 16.33 -16.40
CA VAL A 315 -9.30 16.94 -15.23
C VAL A 315 -10.80 17.08 -15.44
N ARG A 316 -11.60 16.60 -14.49
CA ARG A 316 -13.07 16.62 -14.49
C ARG A 316 -13.56 17.44 -13.29
N ALA A 317 -14.22 18.57 -13.53
CA ALA A 317 -14.79 19.39 -12.46
C ALA A 317 -16.30 19.58 -12.65
N HIS A 318 -17.04 19.64 -11.54
CA HIS A 318 -18.48 19.96 -11.57
C HIS A 318 -18.73 21.47 -11.65
N SER A 319 -20.01 21.83 -11.74
CA SER A 319 -20.51 23.19 -11.52
C SER A 319 -19.95 24.24 -12.49
N LEU A 320 -19.50 23.81 -13.67
CA LEU A 320 -18.92 24.67 -14.69
C LEU A 320 -19.93 25.64 -15.30
N LEU A 321 -21.23 25.38 -15.18
CA LEU A 321 -22.31 26.26 -15.68
C LEU A 321 -23.25 26.78 -14.57
N VAL A 322 -22.90 26.61 -13.30
CA VAL A 322 -23.70 27.12 -12.17
C VAL A 322 -23.56 28.65 -12.04
N THR A 323 -24.68 29.33 -11.79
CA THR A 323 -24.75 30.78 -11.52
C THR A 323 -24.16 31.10 -10.14
N GLY A 324 -23.33 32.14 -10.03
CA GLY A 324 -22.71 32.53 -8.75
C GLY A 324 -21.53 33.47 -8.89
N ASP A 325 -20.70 33.59 -7.86
CA ASP A 325 -19.61 34.58 -7.78
C ASP A 325 -18.21 33.97 -7.94
N GLY A 326 -18.12 32.65 -8.13
CA GLY A 326 -16.84 31.93 -8.26
C GLY A 326 -16.02 31.84 -6.97
N LYS A 327 -16.62 32.02 -5.79
CA LYS A 327 -15.94 31.71 -4.53
C LYS A 327 -15.84 30.21 -4.33
N ALA A 328 -14.66 29.75 -3.91
CA ALA A 328 -14.44 28.36 -3.54
C ALA A 328 -15.17 28.03 -2.23
N ALA A 329 -15.85 26.88 -2.21
CA ALA A 329 -16.58 26.37 -1.06
C ALA A 329 -16.74 24.85 -1.18
N LEU A 330 -16.89 24.14 -0.07
CA LEU A 330 -17.09 22.69 -0.09
C LEU A 330 -18.46 22.34 -0.69
N LYS A 331 -18.50 21.37 -1.61
CA LYS A 331 -19.68 20.95 -2.35
C LYS A 331 -20.41 22.07 -3.09
N TRP A 332 -19.72 23.16 -3.38
CA TRP A 332 -20.25 24.27 -4.17
C TRP A 332 -19.19 24.84 -5.11
N GLY A 333 -19.64 25.32 -6.25
CA GLY A 333 -18.82 26.08 -7.18
C GLY A 333 -19.70 26.77 -8.20
N SER A 334 -19.15 27.79 -8.86
CA SER A 334 -19.88 28.55 -9.86
C SER A 334 -18.94 29.28 -10.81
N THR A 335 -19.46 29.61 -11.99
CA THR A 335 -18.70 30.32 -13.02
C THR A 335 -19.45 31.52 -13.59
N ASN A 336 -20.76 31.60 -13.34
CA ASN A 336 -21.64 32.62 -13.88
C ASN A 336 -21.65 32.70 -15.41
N ALA A 337 -21.38 31.58 -16.10
CA ALA A 337 -21.25 31.54 -17.55
C ALA A 337 -22.50 32.00 -18.31
N TYR A 338 -23.67 31.98 -17.66
CA TYR A 338 -24.94 32.35 -18.26
C TYR A 338 -25.82 33.13 -17.29
N THR A 339 -26.34 34.25 -17.77
CA THR A 339 -27.46 35.00 -17.17
C THR A 339 -28.40 35.47 -18.29
N GLU A 340 -29.51 36.11 -17.91
CA GLU A 340 -30.39 36.78 -18.87
C GLU A 340 -30.54 38.25 -18.49
N ASP A 341 -30.63 39.13 -19.49
CA ASP A 341 -31.00 40.53 -19.26
C ASP A 341 -32.49 40.67 -18.90
N ALA A 342 -32.95 41.89 -18.63
CA ALA A 342 -34.34 42.16 -18.27
C ALA A 342 -35.37 41.78 -19.36
N LYS A 343 -34.93 41.54 -20.60
CA LYS A 343 -35.77 41.09 -21.73
C LYS A 343 -35.67 39.58 -21.95
N GLY A 344 -34.98 38.85 -21.07
CA GLY A 344 -34.76 37.41 -21.20
C GLY A 344 -33.73 37.05 -22.28
N LYS A 345 -32.89 37.99 -22.73
CA LYS A 345 -31.85 37.70 -23.72
C LYS A 345 -30.62 37.10 -23.03
N PRO A 346 -30.01 36.03 -23.58
CA PRO A 346 -28.78 35.45 -23.04
C PRO A 346 -27.64 36.47 -22.90
N VAL A 347 -26.96 36.42 -21.76
CA VAL A 347 -25.70 37.12 -21.47
C VAL A 347 -24.68 36.07 -21.05
N TYR A 348 -23.52 36.06 -21.73
CA TYR A 348 -22.44 35.11 -21.50
C TYR A 348 -21.23 35.79 -20.87
N ASP A 349 -20.69 35.20 -19.80
CA ASP A 349 -19.45 35.65 -19.16
C ASP A 349 -18.50 34.46 -18.95
N TRP A 350 -17.46 34.39 -19.78
CA TRP A 350 -16.50 33.29 -19.74
C TRP A 350 -15.37 33.50 -18.73
N THR A 351 -15.36 34.59 -17.97
CA THR A 351 -14.21 35.00 -17.15
C THR A 351 -13.75 33.93 -16.16
N ILE A 352 -14.67 33.29 -15.42
CA ILE A 352 -14.30 32.27 -14.42
C ILE A 352 -14.01 30.93 -15.09
N ILE A 353 -14.78 30.55 -16.12
CA ILE A 353 -14.49 29.37 -16.93
C ILE A 353 -13.08 29.45 -17.51
N ASP A 354 -12.69 30.59 -18.08
CA ASP A 354 -11.37 30.82 -18.66
C ASP A 354 -10.30 30.68 -17.58
N LYS A 355 -10.49 31.24 -16.37
CA LYS A 355 -9.52 31.05 -15.26
C LYS A 355 -9.30 29.57 -14.92
N ILE A 356 -10.36 28.77 -14.90
CA ILE A 356 -10.30 27.33 -14.61
C ILE A 356 -9.55 26.61 -15.74
N PHE A 357 -9.96 26.84 -16.99
CA PHE A 357 -9.42 26.13 -18.15
C PHE A 357 -8.00 26.57 -18.49
N ASP A 358 -7.67 27.86 -18.42
CA ASP A 358 -6.30 28.38 -18.56
C ASP A 358 -5.37 27.67 -17.56
N THR A 359 -5.81 27.50 -16.31
CA THR A 359 -5.02 26.81 -15.28
C THR A 359 -4.66 25.37 -15.68
N TYR A 360 -5.56 24.65 -16.35
CA TYR A 360 -5.31 23.32 -16.90
C TYR A 360 -4.35 23.37 -18.10
N ILE A 361 -4.63 24.24 -19.07
CA ILE A 361 -3.90 24.31 -20.34
C ILE A 361 -2.46 24.78 -20.14
N GLU A 362 -2.22 25.76 -19.25
CA GLU A 362 -0.88 26.20 -18.85
C GLU A 362 -0.02 25.03 -18.30
N ARG A 363 -0.66 24.03 -17.69
CA ARG A 363 -0.03 22.81 -17.15
C ARG A 363 -0.07 21.64 -18.12
N LYS A 364 -0.45 21.86 -19.38
CA LYS A 364 -0.57 20.83 -20.43
C LYS A 364 -1.57 19.72 -20.08
N MET A 365 -2.54 20.03 -19.23
CA MET A 365 -3.63 19.12 -18.85
C MET A 365 -4.80 19.28 -19.82
N LYS A 366 -5.75 18.35 -19.77
CA LYS A 366 -6.90 18.28 -20.69
C LYS A 366 -8.22 18.22 -19.92
N PRO A 367 -9.22 19.02 -20.26
CA PRO A 367 -10.56 18.88 -19.70
C PRO A 367 -11.24 17.57 -20.11
N LEU A 368 -11.85 16.90 -19.14
CA LEU A 368 -13.11 16.19 -19.31
C LEU A 368 -14.20 17.21 -18.92
N ALA A 369 -14.63 17.97 -19.92
CA ALA A 369 -15.50 19.13 -19.77
C ALA A 369 -16.94 18.70 -19.51
N GLN A 370 -17.36 18.81 -18.25
CA GLN A 370 -18.74 18.58 -17.86
C GLN A 370 -19.63 19.76 -18.27
N ILE A 371 -20.67 19.46 -19.03
CA ILE A 371 -21.73 20.39 -19.38
C ILE A 371 -22.78 20.33 -18.27
N GLY A 372 -22.68 21.26 -17.32
CA GLY A 372 -23.58 21.37 -16.18
C GLY A 372 -22.94 22.07 -14.98
N PHE A 373 -23.67 22.26 -13.88
CA PHE A 373 -25.11 22.07 -13.77
C PHE A 373 -25.90 23.27 -14.31
N MET A 374 -27.23 23.28 -14.18
CA MET A 374 -28.08 24.27 -14.84
C MET A 374 -27.87 25.69 -14.30
N PRO A 375 -27.66 26.71 -15.15
CA PRO A 375 -27.74 28.11 -14.74
C PRO A 375 -29.10 28.45 -14.12
N GLU A 376 -29.11 29.34 -13.13
CA GLU A 376 -30.33 29.71 -12.39
C GLU A 376 -31.44 30.22 -13.32
N ALA A 377 -31.07 31.10 -14.25
CA ALA A 377 -32.01 31.68 -15.21
C ALA A 377 -32.65 30.62 -16.14
N LEU A 378 -31.98 29.48 -16.39
CA LEU A 378 -32.49 28.43 -17.26
C LEU A 378 -33.16 27.28 -16.52
N SER A 379 -32.95 27.13 -15.22
CA SER A 379 -33.57 26.04 -14.46
C SER A 379 -35.10 26.12 -14.49
N SER A 380 -35.74 24.97 -14.71
CA SER A 380 -37.20 24.84 -14.62
C SER A 380 -37.74 24.95 -13.19
N LYS A 381 -36.88 24.74 -12.18
CA LYS A 381 -37.22 24.88 -10.75
C LYS A 381 -36.03 25.53 -10.01
N PRO A 382 -35.81 26.84 -10.19
CA PRO A 382 -34.58 27.49 -9.72
C PRO A 382 -34.50 27.67 -8.21
N GLN A 383 -35.61 27.77 -7.48
CA GLN A 383 -35.59 28.15 -6.06
C GLN A 383 -35.83 26.97 -5.11
N PRO A 384 -35.08 26.86 -3.99
CA PRO A 384 -33.85 27.61 -3.70
C PRO A 384 -32.72 27.25 -4.68
N TYR A 385 -31.85 28.20 -5.06
CA TYR A 385 -30.77 27.92 -6.03
C TYR A 385 -29.44 27.59 -5.36
N THR A 386 -28.89 28.52 -4.58
CA THR A 386 -27.67 28.31 -3.79
C THR A 386 -27.99 27.57 -2.50
N HIS A 387 -27.09 26.70 -2.05
CA HIS A 387 -27.14 26.09 -0.73
C HIS A 387 -25.97 26.54 0.14
N ASP A 388 -26.15 26.42 1.45
CA ASP A 388 -25.07 26.51 2.42
C ASP A 388 -24.90 25.13 3.07
N TRP A 389 -23.83 24.43 2.70
CA TRP A 389 -23.53 23.08 3.17
C TRP A 389 -22.14 23.03 3.79
N GLN A 390 -22.03 22.27 4.88
CA GLN A 390 -20.76 21.99 5.54
C GLN A 390 -20.72 20.53 6.01
N PRO A 391 -19.53 19.96 6.25
CA PRO A 391 -19.39 18.60 6.74
C PRO A 391 -20.24 18.34 7.99
N GLY A 392 -20.95 17.21 8.01
CA GLY A 392 -21.84 16.81 9.10
C GLY A 392 -23.30 17.23 8.92
N GLN A 393 -23.62 18.10 7.96
CA GLN A 393 -25.01 18.33 7.56
C GLN A 393 -25.53 17.20 6.65
N PRO A 394 -26.87 16.96 6.60
CA PRO A 394 -27.48 16.04 5.64
C PRO A 394 -27.01 16.33 4.20
N TYR A 395 -26.59 15.28 3.49
CA TYR A 395 -26.00 15.42 2.16
C TYR A 395 -27.00 15.93 1.12
N ASP A 396 -28.28 15.60 1.28
CA ASP A 396 -29.36 15.99 0.36
C ASP A 396 -29.64 17.49 0.30
N LYS A 397 -29.14 18.26 1.28
CA LYS A 397 -29.20 19.73 1.25
C LYS A 397 -28.47 20.38 0.07
N ILE A 398 -27.52 19.68 -0.54
CA ILE A 398 -26.83 20.22 -1.72
C ILE A 398 -27.76 20.24 -2.95
N PHE A 399 -28.82 19.42 -2.96
CA PHE A 399 -29.70 19.24 -4.12
C PHE A 399 -30.73 20.35 -4.23
N THR A 400 -30.32 21.46 -4.83
CA THR A 400 -31.12 22.68 -5.03
C THR A 400 -31.42 22.92 -6.52
N GLY A 401 -31.83 24.12 -6.89
CA GLY A 401 -32.40 24.43 -8.21
C GLY A 401 -31.49 24.20 -9.41
N TRP A 402 -30.17 24.06 -9.23
CA TRP A 402 -29.23 23.75 -10.32
C TRP A 402 -29.42 22.35 -10.94
N ARG A 403 -30.12 21.44 -10.25
CA ARG A 403 -30.25 20.03 -10.66
C ARG A 403 -31.31 19.74 -11.72
N TYR A 404 -32.15 20.72 -12.05
CA TYR A 404 -33.35 20.51 -12.86
C TYR A 404 -33.11 20.76 -14.36
N PRO A 405 -33.90 20.12 -15.24
CA PRO A 405 -33.84 20.35 -16.68
C PRO A 405 -34.08 21.83 -17.03
N PRO A 406 -33.63 22.27 -18.22
CA PRO A 406 -33.84 23.65 -18.65
C PRO A 406 -35.32 23.89 -18.95
N LYS A 407 -35.82 25.10 -18.64
CA LYS A 407 -37.14 25.58 -19.08
C LYS A 407 -37.18 25.88 -20.59
N ASP A 408 -36.01 26.07 -21.21
CA ASP A 408 -35.83 26.31 -22.64
C ASP A 408 -34.60 25.54 -23.16
N TYR A 409 -34.85 24.48 -23.93
CA TYR A 409 -33.80 23.63 -24.51
C TYR A 409 -33.03 24.31 -25.65
N GLY A 410 -33.63 25.28 -26.35
CA GLY A 410 -32.98 26.05 -27.40
C GLY A 410 -31.93 27.01 -26.82
N LYS A 411 -32.28 27.73 -25.75
CA LYS A 411 -31.33 28.57 -25.00
C LYS A 411 -30.21 27.76 -24.37
N TRP A 412 -30.51 26.58 -23.83
CA TRP A 412 -29.49 25.65 -23.34
C TRP A 412 -28.52 25.24 -24.45
N ALA A 413 -29.02 24.76 -25.59
CA ALA A 413 -28.17 24.38 -26.72
C ALA A 413 -27.33 25.57 -27.22
N GLU A 414 -27.88 26.79 -27.24
CA GLU A 414 -27.13 27.96 -27.65
C GLU A 414 -26.02 28.33 -26.66
N LEU A 415 -26.25 28.20 -25.34
CA LEU A 415 -25.20 28.33 -24.32
C LEU A 415 -24.04 27.35 -24.59
N VAL A 416 -24.35 26.07 -24.76
CA VAL A 416 -23.34 25.04 -25.02
C VAL A 416 -22.57 25.33 -26.32
N TYR A 417 -23.28 25.71 -27.39
CA TYR A 417 -22.66 26.07 -28.67
C TYR A 417 -21.70 27.26 -28.52
N GLN A 418 -22.11 28.33 -27.84
CA GLN A 418 -21.26 29.50 -27.63
C GLN A 418 -20.05 29.19 -26.76
N TRP A 419 -20.20 28.33 -25.75
CA TRP A 419 -19.08 27.91 -24.91
C TRP A 419 -18.02 27.13 -25.70
N VAL A 420 -18.43 26.15 -26.50
CA VAL A 420 -17.50 25.37 -27.33
C VAL A 420 -16.85 26.25 -28.39
N LYS A 421 -17.61 27.13 -29.03
CA LYS A 421 -17.08 28.10 -30.01
C LYS A 421 -16.05 29.04 -29.39
N HIS A 422 -16.33 29.56 -28.19
CA HIS A 422 -15.39 30.37 -27.40
C HIS A 422 -14.11 29.58 -27.09
N SER A 423 -14.25 28.34 -26.62
CA SER A 423 -13.11 27.45 -26.31
C SER A 423 -12.24 27.20 -27.55
N VAL A 424 -12.84 26.92 -28.71
CA VAL A 424 -12.11 26.72 -29.98
C VAL A 424 -11.39 28.00 -30.39
N LYS A 425 -12.02 29.17 -30.22
CA LYS A 425 -11.40 30.47 -30.52
C LYS A 425 -10.22 30.75 -29.59
N ARG A 426 -10.35 30.45 -28.29
CA ARG A 426 -9.36 30.76 -27.25
C ARG A 426 -8.16 29.81 -27.28
N TYR A 427 -8.40 28.51 -27.33
CA TYR A 427 -7.36 27.47 -27.17
C TYR A 427 -6.94 26.82 -28.50
N GLY A 428 -7.70 27.06 -29.56
CA GLY A 428 -7.46 26.50 -30.88
C GLY A 428 -8.17 25.15 -31.10
N LYS A 429 -8.56 24.90 -32.35
CA LYS A 429 -9.34 23.70 -32.73
C LYS A 429 -8.70 22.38 -32.28
N LYS A 430 -7.41 22.18 -32.58
CA LYS A 430 -6.69 20.94 -32.26
C LYS A 430 -6.66 20.65 -30.75
N GLU A 431 -6.56 21.71 -29.95
CA GLU A 431 -6.57 21.59 -28.49
C GLU A 431 -7.93 21.08 -28.03
N VAL A 432 -9.01 21.73 -28.45
CA VAL A 432 -10.38 21.39 -28.02
C VAL A 432 -10.86 20.04 -28.58
N GLU A 433 -10.40 19.61 -29.76
CA GLU A 433 -10.62 18.26 -30.29
C GLU A 433 -10.01 17.17 -29.38
N SER A 434 -8.96 17.52 -28.63
CA SER A 434 -8.29 16.62 -27.68
C SER A 434 -8.95 16.58 -26.30
N TRP A 435 -10.10 17.24 -26.10
CA TRP A 435 -10.89 17.18 -24.86
C TRP A 435 -11.98 16.10 -24.97
N TYR A 436 -12.60 15.78 -23.85
CA TYR A 436 -13.83 15.00 -23.78
C TYR A 436 -14.95 15.89 -23.25
N TRP A 437 -16.15 15.77 -23.82
CA TRP A 437 -17.33 16.51 -23.39
C TRP A 437 -18.36 15.53 -22.83
N GLU A 438 -18.83 15.78 -21.61
CA GLU A 438 -19.84 14.95 -20.95
C GLU A 438 -21.06 15.79 -20.57
N LEU A 439 -22.25 15.20 -20.61
CA LEU A 439 -23.43 15.82 -20.01
C LEU A 439 -23.59 15.30 -18.58
N TRP A 440 -23.63 16.24 -17.62
CA TRP A 440 -24.10 16.03 -16.25
C TRP A 440 -23.33 15.00 -15.39
N ASN A 441 -23.69 14.98 -14.11
CA ASN A 441 -23.15 14.05 -13.12
C ASN A 441 -24.25 13.16 -12.53
N GLU A 442 -24.01 11.85 -12.37
CA GLU A 442 -24.88 10.92 -11.62
C GLU A 442 -26.39 11.10 -11.87
N PRO A 443 -26.86 11.04 -13.13
CA PRO A 443 -28.25 11.37 -13.46
C PRO A 443 -29.27 10.36 -12.93
N ASN A 444 -28.81 9.19 -12.46
CA ASN A 444 -29.61 8.21 -11.74
C ASN A 444 -29.71 8.46 -10.22
N GLY A 445 -29.11 9.54 -9.71
CA GLY A 445 -29.06 9.91 -8.30
C GLY A 445 -29.62 11.29 -8.01
N GLY A 446 -29.16 11.91 -6.92
CA GLY A 446 -29.63 13.21 -6.45
C GLY A 446 -29.16 14.42 -7.28
N TYR A 447 -28.21 14.24 -8.20
CA TYR A 447 -27.68 15.33 -9.02
C TYR A 447 -28.60 15.71 -10.20
N TRP A 448 -29.59 14.88 -10.55
CA TRP A 448 -30.56 15.16 -11.62
C TRP A 448 -31.99 15.13 -11.09
N GLY A 449 -32.74 16.20 -11.33
CA GLY A 449 -34.12 16.35 -10.87
C GLY A 449 -35.19 15.98 -11.89
N GLY A 450 -34.80 15.55 -13.10
CA GLY A 450 -35.70 15.17 -14.19
C GLY A 450 -35.83 13.65 -14.36
N THR A 451 -36.55 13.27 -15.41
CA THR A 451 -36.72 11.88 -15.86
C THR A 451 -35.56 11.39 -16.73
N VAL A 452 -35.51 10.09 -17.02
CA VAL A 452 -34.55 9.51 -17.98
C VAL A 452 -34.75 10.07 -19.39
N ASP A 453 -36.01 10.24 -19.82
CA ASP A 453 -36.33 10.82 -21.14
C ASP A 453 -35.93 12.30 -21.24
N GLU A 454 -36.14 13.09 -20.18
CA GLU A 454 -35.65 14.47 -20.13
C GLU A 454 -34.13 14.53 -20.14
N TYR A 455 -33.45 13.58 -19.51
CA TYR A 455 -31.99 13.48 -19.56
C TYR A 455 -31.51 13.14 -20.99
N ASN A 456 -32.12 12.15 -21.64
CA ASN A 456 -31.83 11.78 -23.02
C ASN A 456 -32.09 12.94 -24.00
N LYS A 457 -33.17 13.70 -23.78
CA LYS A 457 -33.46 14.93 -24.51
C LYS A 457 -32.37 15.97 -24.28
N LEU A 458 -31.98 16.23 -23.03
CA LEU A 458 -30.91 17.18 -22.73
C LEU A 458 -29.57 16.75 -23.35
N TYR A 459 -29.28 15.45 -23.39
CA TYR A 459 -28.11 14.88 -24.05
C TYR A 459 -28.09 15.23 -25.52
N ASP A 460 -29.18 15.00 -26.24
CA ASP A 460 -29.26 15.29 -27.67
C ASP A 460 -29.04 16.78 -27.98
N TYR A 461 -29.65 17.68 -27.21
CA TYR A 461 -29.47 19.12 -27.37
C TYR A 461 -28.03 19.56 -27.05
N SER A 462 -27.41 18.97 -26.03
CA SER A 462 -26.02 19.28 -25.65
C SER A 462 -25.04 18.79 -26.71
N VAL A 463 -25.20 17.56 -27.18
CA VAL A 463 -24.32 16.94 -28.19
C VAL A 463 -24.46 17.61 -29.55
N ASP A 464 -25.68 17.93 -29.98
CA ASP A 464 -25.90 18.70 -31.21
C ASP A 464 -25.18 20.06 -31.13
N ALA A 465 -25.33 20.79 -30.03
CA ALA A 465 -24.68 22.07 -29.83
C ALA A 465 -23.14 21.98 -29.84
N VAL A 466 -22.57 20.98 -29.15
CA VAL A 466 -21.12 20.73 -29.16
C VAL A 466 -20.64 20.47 -30.58
N ARG A 467 -21.28 19.56 -31.32
CA ARG A 467 -20.85 19.18 -32.67
C ARG A 467 -21.18 20.23 -33.72
N ARG A 468 -22.17 21.10 -33.49
CA ARG A 468 -22.42 22.29 -34.31
C ARG A 468 -21.27 23.29 -34.21
N ALA A 469 -20.65 23.44 -33.04
CA ALA A 469 -19.47 24.28 -32.85
C ALA A 469 -18.16 23.60 -33.29
N LEU A 470 -18.03 22.30 -33.02
CA LEU A 470 -16.85 21.49 -33.34
C LEU A 470 -17.28 20.07 -33.77
N PRO A 471 -17.45 19.80 -35.08
CA PRO A 471 -18.00 18.52 -35.57
C PRO A 471 -17.24 17.25 -35.17
N THR A 472 -15.95 17.39 -34.85
CA THR A 472 -15.01 16.33 -34.48
C THR A 472 -14.86 16.14 -32.96
N ALA A 473 -15.60 16.92 -32.15
CA ALA A 473 -15.55 16.82 -30.69
C ALA A 473 -16.02 15.45 -30.20
N ARG A 474 -15.33 14.94 -29.17
CA ARG A 474 -15.65 13.67 -28.51
C ARG A 474 -16.67 13.89 -27.40
N VAL A 475 -17.83 13.24 -27.50
CA VAL A 475 -18.96 13.36 -26.58
C VAL A 475 -19.32 12.03 -25.94
N GLY A 476 -19.84 12.05 -24.71
CA GLY A 476 -20.25 10.82 -24.05
C GLY A 476 -20.87 10.99 -22.66
N GLY A 477 -21.05 9.87 -21.97
CA GLY A 477 -21.75 9.78 -20.69
C GLY A 477 -22.24 8.36 -20.39
N PRO A 478 -23.23 8.16 -19.51
CA PRO A 478 -23.99 9.17 -18.76
C PRO A 478 -23.45 9.43 -17.34
N HIS A 479 -22.34 8.81 -16.94
CA HIS A 479 -21.80 8.95 -15.58
C HIS A 479 -22.78 8.50 -14.48
N VAL A 480 -23.54 7.42 -14.73
CA VAL A 480 -24.38 6.81 -13.68
C VAL A 480 -23.53 6.31 -12.52
N THR A 481 -24.09 6.35 -11.31
CA THR A 481 -23.42 5.89 -10.09
C THR A 481 -23.90 4.52 -9.63
N GLY A 482 -22.97 3.64 -9.24
CA GLY A 482 -23.26 2.31 -8.72
C GLY A 482 -23.85 1.35 -9.75
N PRO A 483 -23.17 1.07 -10.89
CA PRO A 483 -23.69 0.27 -12.00
C PRO A 483 -24.06 -1.18 -11.63
N ALA A 484 -23.69 -1.71 -10.46
CA ALA A 484 -24.22 -3.01 -9.99
C ALA A 484 -25.64 -2.90 -9.40
N GLY A 485 -26.12 -1.70 -9.10
CA GLY A 485 -27.45 -1.44 -8.54
C GLY A 485 -28.55 -1.47 -9.60
N LYS A 486 -29.71 -2.07 -9.26
CA LYS A 486 -30.83 -2.27 -10.20
C LYS A 486 -31.27 -0.99 -10.94
N SER A 487 -31.42 0.13 -10.24
CA SER A 487 -31.81 1.41 -10.84
C SER A 487 -30.73 1.97 -11.78
N SER A 488 -29.45 1.85 -11.40
CA SER A 488 -28.33 2.27 -12.23
C SER A 488 -28.21 1.43 -13.50
N VAL A 489 -28.40 0.11 -13.40
CA VAL A 489 -28.43 -0.79 -14.57
C VAL A 489 -29.53 -0.35 -15.54
N ALA A 490 -30.74 -0.09 -15.02
CA ALA A 490 -31.87 0.35 -15.83
C ALA A 490 -31.58 1.68 -16.53
N PHE A 491 -31.02 2.67 -15.81
CA PHE A 491 -30.68 3.98 -16.39
C PHE A 491 -29.60 3.85 -17.48
N LEU A 492 -28.50 3.14 -17.19
CA LEU A 492 -27.40 2.98 -18.15
C LEU A 492 -27.89 2.29 -19.44
N LYS A 493 -28.66 1.21 -19.30
CA LYS A 493 -29.23 0.51 -20.46
C LYS A 493 -30.20 1.38 -21.25
N ALA A 494 -31.06 2.16 -20.58
CA ALA A 494 -31.98 3.07 -21.24
C ALA A 494 -31.24 4.16 -22.02
N PHE A 495 -30.17 4.73 -21.46
CA PHE A 495 -29.32 5.70 -22.14
C PHE A 495 -28.59 5.11 -23.36
N LEU A 496 -27.99 3.92 -23.21
CA LEU A 496 -27.31 3.24 -24.32
C LEU A 496 -28.31 2.88 -25.43
N GLU A 497 -29.51 2.44 -25.07
CA GLU A 497 -30.57 2.16 -26.05
C GLU A 497 -31.03 3.43 -26.77
N HIS A 498 -31.18 4.55 -26.06
CA HIS A 498 -31.45 5.85 -26.69
C HIS A 498 -30.38 6.22 -27.72
N CYS A 499 -29.11 6.10 -27.36
CA CYS A 499 -28.00 6.38 -28.28
C CYS A 499 -27.96 5.43 -29.48
N ARG A 500 -28.36 4.17 -29.30
CA ARG A 500 -28.30 3.12 -30.34
C ARG A 500 -29.47 3.20 -31.33
N SER A 501 -30.69 3.37 -30.82
CA SER A 501 -31.93 3.17 -31.57
C SER A 501 -33.04 4.17 -31.24
N GLY A 502 -32.85 5.00 -30.21
CA GLY A 502 -33.81 6.02 -29.79
C GLY A 502 -34.02 7.10 -30.85
N LYS A 503 -35.12 7.84 -30.76
CA LYS A 503 -35.36 9.01 -31.62
C LYS A 503 -34.62 10.21 -31.05
N ASN A 504 -33.66 10.74 -31.80
CA ASN A 504 -32.94 11.95 -31.41
C ASN A 504 -33.87 13.17 -31.38
N TYR A 505 -33.93 13.88 -30.26
CA TYR A 505 -34.88 14.97 -30.01
C TYR A 505 -34.60 16.25 -30.79
N VAL A 506 -33.41 16.42 -31.37
CA VAL A 506 -33.04 17.59 -32.19
C VAL A 506 -33.25 17.29 -33.67
N THR A 507 -32.74 16.16 -34.14
CA THR A 507 -32.69 15.82 -35.58
C THR A 507 -33.88 14.97 -36.04
N GLY A 508 -34.58 14.32 -35.11
CA GLY A 508 -35.66 13.37 -35.39
C GLY A 508 -35.19 12.01 -35.96
N LYS A 509 -33.87 11.81 -36.14
CA LYS A 509 -33.27 10.58 -36.67
C LYS A 509 -33.11 9.50 -35.59
N THR A 510 -32.84 8.27 -36.01
CA THR A 510 -32.52 7.15 -35.12
C THR A 510 -31.09 7.26 -34.60
N GLY A 511 -30.92 7.08 -33.28
CA GLY A 511 -29.67 7.08 -32.56
C GLY A 511 -29.14 8.49 -32.25
N SER A 512 -28.27 8.56 -31.26
CA SER A 512 -27.57 9.78 -30.85
C SER A 512 -26.06 9.53 -30.77
N PRO A 513 -25.21 10.52 -31.11
CA PRO A 513 -23.78 10.30 -31.12
C PRO A 513 -23.21 9.95 -29.74
N LEU A 514 -22.28 9.00 -29.71
CA LEU A 514 -21.62 8.51 -28.51
C LEU A 514 -20.18 8.08 -28.85
N ASP A 515 -19.19 8.78 -28.32
CA ASP A 515 -17.76 8.50 -28.57
C ASP A 515 -17.07 7.84 -27.38
N PHE A 516 -17.69 7.84 -26.20
CA PHE A 516 -17.25 7.11 -25.01
C PHE A 516 -18.44 6.80 -24.09
N VAL A 517 -18.32 5.74 -23.30
CA VAL A 517 -19.29 5.39 -22.25
C VAL A 517 -18.67 5.62 -20.88
N ALA A 518 -19.46 6.10 -19.92
CA ALA A 518 -18.95 6.40 -18.59
C ALA A 518 -19.92 6.07 -17.46
N PHE A 519 -19.37 5.67 -16.33
CA PHE A 519 -20.07 5.36 -15.08
C PHE A 519 -19.13 5.57 -13.89
N HIS A 520 -19.65 5.58 -12.67
CA HIS A 520 -18.87 5.68 -11.43
C HIS A 520 -18.87 4.37 -10.68
N ALA A 521 -17.78 4.09 -9.97
CA ALA A 521 -17.65 2.89 -9.16
C ALA A 521 -16.92 3.22 -7.86
N LYS A 522 -17.59 2.96 -6.74
CA LYS A 522 -17.15 3.39 -5.41
C LYS A 522 -17.09 2.23 -4.44
N GLY A 523 -16.16 2.28 -3.48
CA GLY A 523 -16.13 1.35 -2.36
C GLY A 523 -17.15 1.72 -1.28
N ALA A 524 -17.05 1.06 -0.12
CA ALA A 524 -17.95 1.31 1.01
C ALA A 524 -17.27 1.01 2.36
N PRO A 525 -16.37 1.89 2.84
CA PRO A 525 -15.74 1.75 4.14
C PRO A 525 -16.77 1.96 5.25
N ARG A 526 -16.51 1.31 6.37
CA ARG A 526 -17.32 1.42 7.58
C ARG A 526 -16.40 1.45 8.79
N LEU A 527 -16.88 2.04 9.88
CA LEU A 527 -16.31 1.81 11.19
C LEU A 527 -16.85 0.47 11.72
N VAL A 528 -15.96 -0.46 12.04
CA VAL A 528 -16.31 -1.76 12.62
C VAL A 528 -15.35 -2.01 13.77
N ASP A 529 -15.87 -2.36 14.94
CA ASP A 529 -15.07 -2.66 16.14
C ASP A 529 -14.03 -1.56 16.50
N GLY A 530 -14.33 -0.30 16.20
CA GLY A 530 -13.47 0.85 16.50
C GLY A 530 -12.38 1.16 15.47
N HIS A 531 -12.29 0.40 14.37
CA HIS A 531 -11.34 0.69 13.28
C HIS A 531 -12.04 0.81 11.92
N VAL A 532 -11.34 1.42 10.97
CA VAL A 532 -11.84 1.54 9.59
C VAL A 532 -11.69 0.20 8.88
N ARG A 533 -12.79 -0.30 8.32
CA ARG A 533 -12.82 -1.46 7.43
C ARG A 533 -13.23 -1.00 6.03
N MET A 534 -12.32 -1.08 5.08
CA MET A 534 -12.57 -0.76 3.66
C MET A 534 -13.49 -1.79 2.99
N ASN A 535 -13.92 -1.54 1.76
CA ASN A 535 -14.65 -2.54 0.95
C ASN A 535 -14.34 -2.37 -0.54
N LEU A 536 -13.16 -2.85 -0.93
CA LEU A 536 -12.72 -2.86 -2.33
C LEU A 536 -13.64 -3.71 -3.21
N GLY A 537 -14.22 -4.79 -2.66
CA GLY A 537 -15.13 -5.66 -3.40
C GLY A 537 -16.35 -4.94 -3.97
N THR A 538 -16.94 -4.00 -3.22
CA THR A 538 -18.06 -3.18 -3.73
C THR A 538 -17.66 -2.39 -4.97
N GLN A 539 -16.50 -1.73 -4.91
CA GLN A 539 -16.00 -0.96 -6.06
C GLN A 539 -15.78 -1.87 -7.27
N LEU A 540 -15.13 -3.02 -7.08
CA LEU A 540 -14.83 -3.93 -8.18
C LEU A 540 -16.09 -4.58 -8.78
N ARG A 541 -17.16 -4.79 -7.99
CA ARG A 541 -18.45 -5.25 -8.50
C ARG A 541 -19.09 -4.21 -9.42
N ASP A 542 -19.06 -2.94 -9.02
CA ASP A 542 -19.54 -1.85 -9.87
C ASP A 542 -18.74 -1.80 -11.17
N ILE A 543 -17.40 -1.81 -11.11
CA ILE A 543 -16.54 -1.80 -12.31
C ILE A 543 -16.86 -2.98 -13.22
N SER A 544 -16.92 -4.19 -12.66
CA SER A 544 -17.24 -5.41 -13.42
C SER A 544 -18.63 -5.35 -14.04
N SER A 545 -19.63 -4.80 -13.34
CA SER A 545 -20.99 -4.68 -13.85
C SER A 545 -21.09 -3.64 -14.98
N GLY A 546 -20.47 -2.47 -14.80
CA GLY A 546 -20.40 -1.44 -15.84
C GLY A 546 -19.71 -1.96 -17.11
N PHE A 547 -18.57 -2.66 -16.98
CA PHE A 547 -17.90 -3.29 -18.12
C PHE A 547 -18.78 -4.35 -18.80
N GLN A 548 -19.44 -5.22 -18.03
CA GLN A 548 -20.33 -6.23 -18.58
C GLN A 548 -21.51 -5.61 -19.35
N ILE A 549 -22.09 -4.52 -18.83
CA ILE A 549 -23.17 -3.81 -19.52
C ILE A 549 -22.67 -3.25 -20.84
N VAL A 550 -21.55 -2.52 -20.86
CA VAL A 550 -21.01 -1.95 -22.11
C VAL A 550 -20.63 -3.04 -23.12
N ALA A 551 -19.99 -4.12 -22.66
CA ALA A 551 -19.63 -5.25 -23.51
C ALA A 551 -20.85 -5.95 -24.14
N SER A 552 -22.03 -5.85 -23.52
CA SER A 552 -23.29 -6.43 -24.05
C SER A 552 -23.90 -5.66 -25.22
N TYR A 553 -23.39 -4.46 -25.55
CA TYR A 553 -23.79 -3.67 -26.73
C TYR A 553 -22.66 -3.71 -27.77
N PRO A 554 -22.74 -4.57 -28.81
CA PRO A 554 -21.67 -4.73 -29.80
C PRO A 554 -21.21 -3.40 -30.42
N GLU A 555 -22.14 -2.49 -30.70
CA GLU A 555 -21.90 -1.16 -31.29
C GLU A 555 -21.05 -0.26 -30.39
N PHE A 556 -21.10 -0.47 -29.07
CA PHE A 556 -20.39 0.35 -28.08
C PHE A 556 -19.24 -0.38 -27.39
N SER A 557 -19.14 -1.70 -27.56
CA SER A 557 -18.17 -2.57 -26.87
C SER A 557 -16.70 -2.18 -27.04
N LYS A 558 -16.37 -1.44 -28.11
CA LYS A 558 -15.02 -0.93 -28.40
C LYS A 558 -14.83 0.55 -28.09
N LEU A 559 -15.90 1.26 -27.74
CA LEU A 559 -15.79 2.65 -27.32
C LEU A 559 -14.95 2.75 -26.05
N PRO A 560 -14.15 3.83 -25.90
CA PRO A 560 -13.51 4.17 -24.64
C PRO A 560 -14.50 4.13 -23.48
N ILE A 561 -14.12 3.47 -22.39
CA ILE A 561 -14.82 3.52 -21.12
C ILE A 561 -14.05 4.43 -20.16
N ILE A 562 -14.75 5.39 -19.56
CA ILE A 562 -14.20 6.24 -18.50
C ILE A 562 -14.96 5.93 -17.21
N ILE A 563 -14.24 5.49 -16.18
CA ILE A 563 -14.79 5.43 -14.82
C ILE A 563 -14.69 6.84 -14.25
N GLY A 564 -15.79 7.59 -14.30
CA GLY A 564 -15.81 9.05 -14.05
C GLY A 564 -15.58 9.47 -12.60
N GLU A 565 -15.75 8.53 -11.67
CA GLU A 565 -15.38 8.61 -10.25
C GLU A 565 -15.04 7.19 -9.79
N SER A 566 -13.82 6.97 -9.30
CA SER A 566 -13.25 5.65 -9.06
C SER A 566 -12.55 5.56 -7.71
N ASP A 567 -13.34 5.67 -6.65
CA ASP A 567 -12.84 5.99 -5.31
C ASP A 567 -13.25 4.97 -4.24
N PRO A 568 -12.63 5.01 -3.04
CA PRO A 568 -13.02 4.10 -1.97
C PRO A 568 -14.41 4.38 -1.38
N GLU A 569 -15.01 5.56 -1.60
CA GLU A 569 -16.41 5.86 -1.24
C GLU A 569 -16.99 7.11 -1.96
N GLY A 570 -18.06 7.72 -1.45
CA GLY A 570 -18.85 8.78 -2.08
C GLY A 570 -18.43 10.22 -1.81
N CYS A 571 -18.42 10.66 -0.55
CA CYS A 571 -18.43 12.07 -0.20
C CYS A 571 -17.01 12.62 0.04
N ALA A 572 -16.40 13.20 -0.99
CA ALA A 572 -15.04 13.76 -0.89
C ALA A 572 -14.89 14.83 0.21
N ALA A 573 -15.87 15.72 0.34
CA ALA A 573 -15.89 16.78 1.35
C ALA A 573 -16.40 16.35 2.74
N CYS A 574 -16.67 15.07 2.99
CA CYS A 574 -17.07 14.60 4.32
C CYS A 574 -15.82 14.16 5.10
N GLY A 575 -15.48 14.83 6.19
CA GLY A 575 -14.24 14.55 6.94
C GLY A 575 -14.39 13.53 8.07
N MET A 576 -13.25 13.11 8.63
CA MET A 576 -13.20 12.04 9.62
C MET A 576 -13.85 12.40 10.97
N LYS A 577 -14.02 13.69 11.28
CA LYS A 577 -14.72 14.11 12.52
C LYS A 577 -16.22 13.80 12.47
N THR A 578 -16.83 13.87 11.29
CA THR A 578 -18.27 13.61 11.09
C THR A 578 -18.52 12.20 10.58
N ASN A 579 -17.54 11.62 9.90
CA ASN A 579 -17.58 10.29 9.31
C ASN A 579 -16.27 9.56 9.65
N PRO A 580 -16.14 8.98 10.86
CA PRO A 580 -14.90 8.36 11.33
C PRO A 580 -14.32 7.30 10.38
N GLU A 581 -15.16 6.65 9.59
CA GLU A 581 -14.74 5.73 8.53
C GLU A 581 -13.81 6.38 7.50
N ASN A 582 -13.85 7.71 7.30
CA ASN A 582 -13.02 8.44 6.35
C ASN A 582 -11.58 8.68 6.83
N ALA A 583 -11.22 8.25 8.04
CA ALA A 583 -9.86 8.37 8.56
C ALA A 583 -8.79 7.66 7.70
N TYR A 584 -9.18 6.67 6.87
CA TYR A 584 -8.26 5.98 5.97
C TYR A 584 -7.53 6.91 5.00
N ARG A 585 -8.12 8.06 4.68
CA ARG A 585 -7.67 8.98 3.62
C ARG A 585 -6.35 9.67 3.92
N ASN A 586 -5.99 9.79 5.19
CA ASN A 586 -4.75 10.47 5.59
C ASN A 586 -3.51 9.57 5.53
N GLY A 587 -3.67 8.26 5.78
CA GLY A 587 -2.56 7.34 5.98
C GLY A 587 -2.27 6.41 4.80
N THR A 588 -1.51 5.36 5.09
CA THR A 588 -1.08 4.34 4.13
C THR A 588 -2.23 3.49 3.58
N LEU A 589 -3.35 3.34 4.32
CA LEU A 589 -4.50 2.56 3.87
C LEU A 589 -5.09 3.07 2.54
N TYR A 590 -5.16 4.38 2.32
CA TYR A 590 -5.60 4.91 1.02
C TYR A 590 -4.60 4.59 -0.09
N SER A 591 -3.30 4.58 0.24
CA SER A 591 -2.23 4.28 -0.72
C SER A 591 -2.29 2.83 -1.19
N SER A 592 -2.31 1.87 -0.26
CA SER A 592 -2.39 0.45 -0.57
C SER A 592 -3.71 0.08 -1.25
N TYR A 593 -4.83 0.66 -0.83
CA TYR A 593 -6.12 0.52 -1.52
C TYR A 593 -6.01 0.96 -2.98
N THR A 594 -5.43 2.14 -3.23
CA THR A 594 -5.33 2.72 -4.58
C THR A 594 -4.44 1.86 -5.49
N ALA A 595 -3.28 1.41 -4.98
CA ALA A 595 -2.40 0.49 -5.71
C ALA A 595 -3.12 -0.84 -6.07
N ALA A 596 -3.80 -1.42 -5.08
CA ALA A 596 -4.54 -2.66 -5.25
C ALA A 596 -5.72 -2.51 -6.23
N ALA A 597 -6.47 -1.40 -6.14
CA ALA A 597 -7.66 -1.16 -6.94
C ALA A 597 -7.30 -0.93 -8.42
N PHE A 598 -6.32 -0.07 -8.71
CA PHE A 598 -5.94 0.26 -10.09
C PHE A 598 -5.35 -0.94 -10.84
N ALA A 599 -4.55 -1.78 -10.19
CA ALA A 599 -4.09 -3.04 -10.79
C ALA A 599 -5.27 -3.91 -11.27
N ARG A 600 -6.32 -3.99 -10.45
CA ARG A 600 -7.51 -4.82 -10.72
C ARG A 600 -8.45 -4.22 -11.75
N LYS A 601 -8.41 -2.91 -11.98
CA LYS A 601 -9.13 -2.26 -13.09
C LYS A 601 -8.65 -2.79 -14.44
N TYR A 602 -7.34 -2.96 -14.62
CA TYR A 602 -6.79 -3.58 -15.83
C TYR A 602 -7.25 -5.03 -15.98
N GLU A 603 -7.17 -5.82 -14.91
CA GLU A 603 -7.55 -7.24 -14.94
C GLU A 603 -9.04 -7.44 -15.26
N LEU A 604 -9.91 -6.58 -14.71
CA LEU A 604 -11.34 -6.59 -15.05
C LEU A 604 -11.58 -6.11 -16.49
N ALA A 605 -10.82 -5.13 -16.99
CA ALA A 605 -10.94 -4.70 -18.38
C ALA A 605 -10.52 -5.82 -19.34
N ASP A 606 -9.45 -6.54 -19.02
CA ASP A 606 -9.00 -7.72 -19.76
C ASP A 606 -10.05 -8.85 -19.72
N LEU A 607 -10.63 -9.12 -18.54
CA LEU A 607 -11.67 -10.13 -18.34
C LEU A 607 -12.91 -9.87 -19.20
N HIS A 608 -13.35 -8.62 -19.28
CA HIS A 608 -14.55 -8.22 -20.04
C HIS A 608 -14.24 -7.79 -21.48
N GLN A 609 -12.96 -7.78 -21.88
CA GLN A 609 -12.49 -7.38 -23.22
C GLN A 609 -12.96 -5.99 -23.65
N VAL A 610 -12.94 -5.03 -22.72
CA VAL A 610 -13.39 -3.65 -22.93
C VAL A 610 -12.23 -2.66 -23.05
N ASN A 611 -12.47 -1.52 -23.68
CA ASN A 611 -11.50 -0.44 -23.87
C ASN A 611 -11.51 0.54 -22.69
N LEU A 612 -10.89 0.18 -21.57
CA LEU A 612 -10.75 1.10 -20.42
C LEU A 612 -9.77 2.23 -20.74
N LYS A 613 -10.27 3.47 -20.79
CA LYS A 613 -9.49 4.66 -21.15
C LYS A 613 -8.97 5.44 -19.95
N GLY A 614 -9.77 5.51 -18.88
CA GLY A 614 -9.46 6.33 -17.71
C GLY A 614 -10.29 5.92 -16.50
N ALA A 615 -9.72 6.10 -15.32
CA ALA A 615 -10.38 5.96 -14.05
C ALA A 615 -10.06 7.19 -13.21
N VAL A 616 -11.01 8.13 -13.19
CA VAL A 616 -10.89 9.41 -12.52
C VAL A 616 -10.82 9.17 -11.02
N SER A 617 -9.72 9.58 -10.39
CA SER A 617 -9.72 9.71 -8.93
C SER A 617 -10.44 11.01 -8.57
N TRP A 618 -11.54 10.90 -7.85
CA TRP A 618 -12.30 12.06 -7.39
C TRP A 618 -11.70 12.60 -6.10
N SER A 619 -10.47 13.10 -6.22
CA SER A 619 -9.66 13.63 -5.11
C SER A 619 -8.85 14.84 -5.58
N PHE A 620 -8.81 15.89 -4.75
CA PHE A 620 -8.13 17.15 -5.07
C PHE A 620 -7.46 17.78 -3.84
N GLU A 621 -7.61 19.09 -3.64
CA GLU A 621 -7.08 19.89 -2.54
C GLU A 621 -8.18 20.86 -2.11
N PHE A 622 -8.24 21.13 -0.81
CA PHE A 622 -9.17 22.09 -0.22
C PHE A 622 -8.37 23.07 0.65
N GLU A 623 -7.85 24.13 0.02
CA GLU A 623 -7.06 25.16 0.69
C GLU A 623 -7.87 25.83 1.81
N ASP A 624 -7.17 26.27 2.87
CA ASP A 624 -7.73 26.92 4.07
C ASP A 624 -8.69 26.03 4.89
N GLN A 625 -8.62 24.71 4.70
CA GLN A 625 -9.34 23.74 5.51
C GLN A 625 -8.46 23.14 6.63
N PRO A 626 -9.07 22.56 7.68
CA PRO A 626 -8.29 21.95 8.76
C PRO A 626 -7.30 20.90 8.26
N TRP A 627 -6.10 20.91 8.82
CA TRP A 627 -5.01 20.02 8.43
C TRP A 627 -5.39 18.57 8.68
N PHE A 628 -5.22 17.72 7.65
CA PHE A 628 -5.51 16.29 7.70
C PHE A 628 -6.93 15.97 8.24
N TYR A 629 -7.92 16.79 7.89
CA TYR A 629 -9.32 16.59 8.31
C TYR A 629 -9.96 15.27 7.80
N GLY A 630 -9.28 14.56 6.91
CA GLY A 630 -9.78 13.35 6.28
C GLY A 630 -10.79 13.65 5.18
N PHE A 631 -10.69 14.78 4.48
CA PHE A 631 -11.30 14.92 3.15
C PHE A 631 -10.64 13.95 2.16
N ARG A 632 -11.33 13.66 1.05
CA ARG A 632 -10.76 12.88 -0.05
C ARG A 632 -9.98 13.81 -0.96
N ASP A 633 -8.78 14.11 -0.51
CA ASP A 633 -7.81 15.02 -1.09
C ASP A 633 -6.47 14.28 -1.27
N LEU A 634 -5.65 14.78 -2.20
CA LEU A 634 -4.29 14.30 -2.48
C LEU A 634 -3.24 15.14 -1.76
N ALA A 635 -3.61 16.35 -1.35
CA ALA A 635 -2.82 17.25 -0.53
C ALA A 635 -3.74 17.95 0.48
N THR A 636 -3.17 18.52 1.54
CA THR A 636 -3.87 19.37 2.52
C THR A 636 -3.07 20.65 2.71
N ASN A 637 -3.64 21.79 2.32
CA ASN A 637 -2.97 23.10 2.41
C ASN A 637 -1.58 23.07 1.73
N GLY A 638 -1.54 22.48 0.53
CA GLY A 638 -0.32 22.32 -0.25
C GLY A 638 0.63 21.21 0.23
N VAL A 639 0.33 20.44 1.28
CA VAL A 639 1.15 19.29 1.70
C VAL A 639 0.57 17.98 1.19
N ASP A 640 1.33 17.28 0.37
CA ASP A 640 0.96 15.99 -0.21
C ASP A 640 0.66 14.91 0.83
N LYS A 641 -0.41 14.15 0.59
CA LYS A 641 -0.76 12.96 1.35
C LYS A 641 -0.10 11.71 0.76
N PRO A 642 0.07 10.63 1.55
CA PRO A 642 0.74 9.41 1.10
C PRO A 642 0.18 8.84 -0.22
N VAL A 643 -1.13 8.95 -0.44
CA VAL A 643 -1.79 8.41 -1.64
C VAL A 643 -1.28 9.04 -2.95
N LEU A 644 -0.86 10.31 -2.95
CA LEU A 644 -0.32 10.97 -4.15
C LEU A 644 0.93 10.25 -4.66
N ASN A 645 1.71 9.66 -3.75
CA ASN A 645 2.92 8.93 -4.09
C ASN A 645 2.64 7.63 -4.85
N VAL A 646 1.44 7.05 -4.74
CA VAL A 646 1.03 5.90 -5.56
C VAL A 646 0.89 6.31 -7.03
N PHE A 647 0.34 7.50 -7.30
CA PHE A 647 0.26 8.03 -8.66
C PHE A 647 1.65 8.35 -9.23
N ARG A 648 2.58 8.86 -8.40
CA ARG A 648 4.00 8.99 -8.78
C ARG A 648 4.62 7.65 -9.15
N MET A 649 4.32 6.59 -8.39
CA MET A 649 4.77 5.23 -8.73
C MET A 649 4.19 4.74 -10.06
N TYR A 650 2.90 4.96 -10.31
CA TYR A 650 2.27 4.63 -11.59
C TYR A 650 2.86 5.41 -12.77
N GLY A 651 3.25 6.68 -12.57
CA GLY A 651 3.94 7.51 -13.56
C GLY A 651 5.27 6.96 -14.06
N MET A 652 5.90 6.10 -13.26
CA MET A 652 7.12 5.40 -13.62
C MET A 652 6.89 4.09 -14.39
N MET A 653 5.67 3.56 -14.40
CA MET A 653 5.36 2.28 -15.06
C MET A 653 5.01 2.50 -16.52
N ARG A 654 5.83 1.98 -17.44
CA ARG A 654 5.70 2.19 -18.89
C ARG A 654 5.79 0.90 -19.68
N GLY A 655 5.43 0.97 -20.96
CA GLY A 655 5.48 -0.15 -21.89
C GLY A 655 4.30 -1.09 -21.72
N ASN A 656 4.57 -2.39 -21.62
CA ASN A 656 3.54 -3.43 -21.48
C ASN A 656 3.47 -3.95 -20.05
N ARG A 657 2.25 -4.12 -19.54
CA ARG A 657 1.99 -4.98 -18.38
C ARG A 657 2.49 -6.39 -18.70
N VAL A 658 3.08 -7.06 -17.72
CA VAL A 658 3.61 -8.41 -17.87
C VAL A 658 3.00 -9.36 -16.84
N GLU A 659 3.18 -10.65 -17.04
CA GLU A 659 2.63 -11.69 -16.16
C GLU A 659 3.25 -11.60 -14.75
N VAL A 660 2.37 -11.63 -13.74
CA VAL A 660 2.69 -11.76 -12.32
C VAL A 660 1.98 -12.99 -11.78
N THR A 661 2.71 -13.90 -11.14
CA THR A 661 2.21 -15.15 -10.55
C THR A 661 2.86 -15.41 -9.20
N GLY A 662 2.43 -16.44 -8.46
CA GLY A 662 2.99 -16.72 -7.14
C GLY A 662 2.01 -17.43 -6.22
N ASN A 663 2.37 -17.54 -4.94
CA ASN A 663 1.47 -18.00 -3.87
C ASN A 663 0.73 -16.82 -3.21
N MET A 664 0.24 -15.88 -4.04
CA MET A 664 -0.45 -14.67 -3.61
C MET A 664 -1.80 -15.03 -2.96
N ALA A 665 -2.20 -14.30 -1.94
CA ALA A 665 -3.37 -14.63 -1.12
C ALA A 665 -4.71 -14.44 -1.85
N TYR A 666 -4.77 -13.53 -2.82
CA TYR A 666 -6.02 -13.14 -3.49
C TYR A 666 -5.89 -13.04 -5.01
N GLN A 667 -6.93 -13.55 -5.67
CA GLN A 667 -7.23 -13.28 -7.08
C GLN A 667 -8.23 -12.13 -7.20
N THR A 668 -8.27 -11.45 -8.36
CA THR A 668 -9.15 -10.31 -8.65
C THR A 668 -10.62 -10.62 -8.39
N THR A 669 -11.10 -11.76 -8.87
CA THR A 669 -12.51 -12.19 -8.73
C THR A 669 -12.86 -12.46 -7.28
N ALA A 670 -11.95 -13.06 -6.50
CA ALA A 670 -12.17 -13.28 -5.07
C ALA A 670 -12.32 -11.96 -4.30
N ILE A 671 -11.55 -10.93 -4.66
CA ILE A 671 -11.69 -9.58 -4.06
C ILE A 671 -12.97 -8.91 -4.54
N ARG A 672 -13.32 -9.01 -5.83
CA ARG A 672 -14.61 -8.52 -6.33
C ARG A 672 -15.78 -9.12 -5.53
N ASP A 673 -15.74 -10.42 -5.28
CA ASP A 673 -16.88 -11.11 -4.68
C ASP A 673 -16.93 -10.91 -3.16
N SER A 674 -15.79 -10.97 -2.48
CA SER A 674 -15.72 -11.00 -1.01
C SER A 674 -14.88 -9.90 -0.37
N SER A 675 -14.19 -9.05 -1.13
CA SER A 675 -13.18 -8.10 -0.63
C SER A 675 -12.01 -8.81 0.09
N VAL A 676 -11.10 -8.06 0.71
CA VAL A 676 -9.93 -8.60 1.42
C VAL A 676 -10.29 -8.78 2.90
N ARG A 677 -11.05 -9.85 3.18
CA ARG A 677 -11.68 -10.14 4.48
C ARG A 677 -11.06 -11.29 5.29
N ARG A 678 -10.11 -12.04 4.73
CA ARG A 678 -9.48 -13.19 5.39
C ARG A 678 -8.33 -12.68 6.25
N ALA A 679 -7.89 -13.46 7.24
CA ALA A 679 -6.76 -13.08 8.08
C ALA A 679 -5.48 -12.73 7.29
N ALA A 680 -5.25 -13.42 6.16
CA ALA A 680 -4.13 -13.14 5.28
C ALA A 680 -4.34 -11.81 4.52
N PRO A 681 -3.36 -10.89 4.48
CA PRO A 681 -3.41 -9.72 3.61
C PRO A 681 -3.36 -10.09 2.12
N ASP A 682 -3.84 -9.18 1.29
CA ASP A 682 -3.54 -9.14 -0.14
C ASP A 682 -2.12 -8.59 -0.36
N VAL A 683 -1.15 -9.50 -0.36
CA VAL A 683 0.21 -9.23 -0.79
C VAL A 683 0.36 -9.66 -2.24
N ASN A 684 0.47 -8.68 -3.13
CA ASN A 684 0.38 -8.88 -4.58
C ASN A 684 1.14 -7.77 -5.33
N ALA A 685 1.24 -7.86 -6.65
CA ALA A 685 2.01 -6.92 -7.46
C ALA A 685 1.41 -6.66 -8.85
N LEU A 686 1.79 -5.52 -9.42
CA LEU A 686 1.63 -5.17 -10.82
C LEU A 686 3.00 -4.88 -11.41
N ALA A 687 3.30 -5.43 -12.59
CA ALA A 687 4.58 -5.23 -13.25
C ALA A 687 4.42 -4.75 -14.69
N ALA A 688 5.38 -3.94 -15.15
CA ALA A 688 5.47 -3.46 -16.52
C ALA A 688 6.91 -3.47 -17.05
N ARG A 689 7.07 -3.71 -18.35
CA ARG A 689 8.35 -3.67 -19.08
C ARG A 689 8.27 -2.65 -20.22
N ASP A 690 9.23 -1.75 -20.26
CA ASP A 690 9.48 -0.85 -21.37
C ASP A 690 10.77 -1.26 -22.10
N THR A 691 10.61 -1.82 -23.29
CA THR A 691 11.71 -2.26 -24.14
C THR A 691 12.44 -1.10 -24.82
N THR A 692 11.83 0.08 -24.92
CA THR A 692 12.46 1.25 -25.55
C THR A 692 13.49 1.88 -24.62
N SER A 693 13.22 1.90 -23.32
CA SER A 693 14.12 2.45 -22.30
C SER A 693 14.92 1.38 -21.53
N ASN A 694 14.75 0.10 -21.86
CA ASN A 694 15.29 -1.04 -21.11
C ASN A 694 15.01 -0.92 -19.60
N THR A 695 13.75 -0.66 -19.26
CA THR A 695 13.31 -0.57 -17.88
C THR A 695 12.21 -1.58 -17.56
N ALA A 696 12.21 -2.06 -16.33
CA ALA A 696 11.09 -2.77 -15.75
C ALA A 696 10.69 -2.13 -14.42
N THR A 697 9.41 -2.20 -14.11
CA THR A 697 8.85 -1.72 -12.86
C THR A 697 7.97 -2.80 -12.25
N VAL A 698 8.09 -3.02 -10.95
CA VAL A 698 7.26 -3.94 -10.17
C VAL A 698 6.75 -3.20 -8.95
N MET A 699 5.46 -2.86 -8.93
CA MET A 699 4.78 -2.28 -7.77
C MET A 699 4.21 -3.41 -6.93
N VAL A 700 4.63 -3.52 -5.67
CA VAL A 700 4.19 -4.55 -4.70
C VAL A 700 3.48 -3.85 -3.55
N TRP A 701 2.35 -4.40 -3.10
CA TRP A 701 1.60 -3.86 -1.96
C TRP A 701 1.29 -4.95 -0.93
N ASN A 702 1.04 -4.52 0.32
CA ASN A 702 0.51 -5.34 1.40
C ASN A 702 -0.83 -4.74 1.87
N TYR A 703 -1.91 -5.03 1.13
CA TYR A 703 -3.23 -4.43 1.35
C TYR A 703 -4.12 -5.33 2.22
N HIS A 704 -4.95 -4.72 3.05
CA HIS A 704 -6.07 -5.40 3.67
C HIS A 704 -7.17 -4.42 4.02
N ASP A 705 -8.43 -4.86 4.03
CA ASP A 705 -9.53 -3.94 4.26
C ASP A 705 -9.55 -3.39 5.70
N ASP A 706 -9.25 -4.24 6.68
CA ASP A 706 -9.16 -3.81 8.09
C ASP A 706 -7.89 -3.01 8.36
N ASN A 707 -8.09 -1.78 8.85
CA ASN A 707 -7.03 -0.89 9.32
C ASN A 707 -6.60 -1.24 10.75
N VAL A 708 -6.03 -2.43 10.92
CA VAL A 708 -5.54 -2.92 12.20
C VAL A 708 -4.05 -3.25 12.11
N ALA A 709 -3.34 -3.11 13.23
CA ALA A 709 -1.96 -3.54 13.33
C ALA A 709 -1.86 -5.03 13.03
N ALA A 710 -0.82 -5.41 12.29
CA ALA A 710 -0.61 -6.79 11.88
C ALA A 710 0.89 -7.03 11.62
N PRO A 711 1.32 -8.32 11.58
CA PRO A 711 2.70 -8.64 11.27
C PRO A 711 3.10 -8.11 9.90
N VAL A 712 4.38 -7.76 9.75
CA VAL A 712 4.97 -7.47 8.44
C VAL A 712 4.91 -8.70 7.53
N SER A 713 4.78 -8.49 6.23
CA SER A 713 4.78 -9.57 5.24
C SER A 713 6.13 -9.62 4.53
N PRO A 714 6.90 -10.71 4.69
CA PRO A 714 8.06 -10.95 3.85
C PRO A 714 7.63 -11.31 2.42
N VAL A 715 8.37 -10.81 1.44
CA VAL A 715 8.13 -11.01 0.01
C VAL A 715 9.43 -11.50 -0.63
N ASP A 716 9.32 -12.59 -1.37
CA ASP A 716 10.37 -13.11 -2.25
C ASP A 716 9.96 -12.80 -3.69
N LEU A 717 10.64 -11.84 -4.31
CA LEU A 717 10.34 -11.33 -5.65
C LEU A 717 11.34 -11.87 -6.67
N SER A 718 10.87 -12.74 -7.55
CA SER A 718 11.62 -13.27 -8.69
C SER A 718 11.22 -12.55 -9.97
N ILE A 719 12.18 -11.96 -10.69
CA ILE A 719 11.96 -11.22 -11.93
C ILE A 719 12.78 -11.89 -13.03
N LYS A 720 12.08 -12.56 -13.96
CA LYS A 720 12.66 -13.29 -15.10
C LYS A 720 12.56 -12.51 -16.40
N GLY A 721 13.40 -12.87 -17.37
CA GLY A 721 13.38 -12.32 -18.72
C GLY A 721 14.28 -11.10 -18.92
N LEU A 722 15.28 -10.96 -18.05
CA LEU A 722 16.34 -9.95 -18.16
C LEU A 722 17.44 -10.46 -19.10
N THR A 723 17.87 -9.58 -20.02
CA THR A 723 18.93 -9.89 -20.99
C THR A 723 20.30 -9.35 -20.56
N ALA A 724 20.33 -8.36 -19.67
CA ALA A 724 21.57 -7.81 -19.13
C ALA A 724 22.21 -8.76 -18.11
N LYS A 725 23.53 -8.65 -17.94
CA LYS A 725 24.28 -9.37 -16.89
C LYS A 725 24.10 -8.75 -15.50
N GLN A 726 23.75 -7.47 -15.46
CA GLN A 726 23.57 -6.71 -14.23
C GLN A 726 22.45 -5.68 -14.47
N VAL A 727 21.68 -5.40 -13.43
CA VAL A 727 20.64 -4.35 -13.42
C VAL A 727 20.91 -3.38 -12.29
N LEU A 728 20.51 -2.11 -12.44
CA LEU A 728 20.41 -1.18 -11.32
C LEU A 728 18.98 -1.23 -10.77
N VAL A 729 18.84 -1.61 -9.50
CA VAL A 729 17.57 -1.69 -8.79
C VAL A 729 17.42 -0.46 -7.90
N THR A 730 16.37 0.32 -8.13
CA THR A 730 15.95 1.41 -7.23
C THR A 730 14.62 1.04 -6.59
N GLN A 731 14.54 1.09 -5.26
CA GLN A 731 13.30 0.87 -4.53
C GLN A 731 12.73 2.21 -4.06
N TYR A 732 11.42 2.38 -4.18
CA TYR A 732 10.65 3.46 -3.55
C TYR A 732 9.67 2.86 -2.55
N ARG A 733 9.31 3.62 -1.51
CA ARG A 733 8.47 3.11 -0.42
C ARG A 733 7.44 4.13 0.06
N ILE A 734 6.21 3.65 0.26
CA ILE A 734 5.16 4.30 1.03
C ILE A 734 4.85 3.39 2.22
N ASP A 735 5.14 3.84 3.44
CA ASP A 735 4.78 3.19 4.69
C ASP A 735 4.70 4.23 5.84
N GLU A 736 4.78 3.79 7.10
CA GLU A 736 4.70 4.69 8.26
C GLU A 736 5.93 5.63 8.38
N GLU A 737 7.05 5.26 7.75
CA GLU A 737 8.32 5.97 7.88
C GLU A 737 8.72 6.68 6.58
N HIS A 738 8.14 6.31 5.43
CA HIS A 738 8.53 6.81 4.12
C HIS A 738 7.34 7.33 3.32
N SER A 739 7.52 8.48 2.65
CA SER A 739 6.52 9.12 1.78
C SER A 739 5.18 9.40 2.48
N ASN A 740 5.24 9.80 3.75
CA ASN A 740 4.09 9.91 4.63
C ASN A 740 4.14 11.17 5.51
N SER A 741 3.59 12.26 4.98
CA SER A 741 3.43 13.53 5.69
C SER A 741 2.51 13.41 6.91
N TYR A 742 1.50 12.54 6.88
CA TYR A 742 0.55 12.38 7.98
C TYR A 742 1.21 11.79 9.22
N ALA A 743 2.05 10.77 9.07
CA ALA A 743 2.82 10.19 10.18
C ALA A 743 3.76 11.22 10.82
N VAL A 744 4.39 12.08 10.01
CA VAL A 744 5.22 13.19 10.50
C VAL A 744 4.39 14.24 11.23
N TRP A 745 3.23 14.61 10.68
CA TRP A 745 2.29 15.54 11.32
C TRP A 745 1.79 15.03 12.68
N LEU A 746 1.49 13.73 12.80
CA LEU A 746 1.15 13.09 14.08
C LEU A 746 2.31 13.20 15.08
N LYS A 747 3.56 12.96 14.65
CA LYS A 747 4.77 13.10 15.50
C LYS A 747 4.99 14.54 15.97
N MET A 748 4.54 15.54 15.21
CA MET A 748 4.55 16.95 15.61
C MET A 748 3.44 17.32 16.61
N GLY A 749 2.60 16.38 17.03
CA GLY A 749 1.45 16.66 17.91
C GLY A 749 0.23 17.19 17.18
N SER A 750 0.10 16.91 15.88
CA SER A 750 -1.07 17.25 15.07
C SER A 750 -1.41 18.75 14.99
N PRO A 751 -0.44 19.65 14.73
CA PRO A 751 -0.68 21.09 14.72
C PRO A 751 -1.71 21.48 13.65
N GLN A 752 -2.68 22.32 14.02
CA GLN A 752 -3.62 22.95 13.07
C GLN A 752 -3.14 24.29 12.54
N ASN A 753 -2.08 24.84 13.14
CA ASN A 753 -1.38 26.05 12.69
C ASN A 753 0.13 25.73 12.63
N PRO A 754 0.58 24.86 11.71
CA PRO A 754 1.99 24.50 11.63
C PRO A 754 2.85 25.72 11.28
N THR A 755 4.04 25.81 11.87
CA THR A 755 5.01 26.85 11.54
C THR A 755 5.57 26.65 10.13
N ALA A 756 6.21 27.66 9.56
CA ALA A 756 6.85 27.54 8.25
C ALA A 756 7.91 26.42 8.19
N GLU A 757 8.60 26.12 9.30
CA GLU A 757 9.54 24.99 9.38
C GLU A 757 8.80 23.65 9.39
N GLN A 758 7.73 23.53 10.18
CA GLN A 758 6.89 22.32 10.19
C GLN A 758 6.30 22.06 8.79
N ILE A 759 5.83 23.10 8.09
CA ILE A 759 5.33 22.96 6.72
C ILE A 759 6.42 22.42 5.79
N ARG A 760 7.66 22.94 5.84
CA ARG A 760 8.78 22.42 5.04
C ARG A 760 9.07 20.95 5.31
N GLU A 761 9.07 20.55 6.59
CA GLU A 761 9.25 19.15 6.97
C GLU A 761 8.13 18.25 6.44
N LEU A 762 6.87 18.73 6.51
CA LEU A 762 5.71 18.02 5.99
C LEU A 762 5.72 17.90 4.47
N GLU A 763 6.05 18.98 3.75
CA GLU A 763 6.21 18.97 2.29
C GLU A 763 7.27 17.96 1.85
N LYS A 764 8.42 17.93 2.54
CA LYS A 764 9.48 16.96 2.29
C LYS A 764 9.01 15.52 2.54
N ALA A 765 8.30 15.29 3.65
CA ALA A 765 7.77 13.98 4.01
C ALA A 765 6.65 13.50 3.07
N GLY A 766 5.92 14.43 2.44
CA GLY A 766 4.88 14.14 1.46
C GLY A 766 5.41 13.65 0.10
N GLN A 767 6.69 13.85 -0.21
CA GLN A 767 7.29 13.41 -1.47
C GLN A 767 7.60 11.91 -1.49
N LEU A 768 7.65 11.33 -2.70
CA LEU A 768 7.99 9.92 -2.89
C LEU A 768 9.46 9.66 -2.56
N ALA A 769 9.70 8.93 -1.49
CA ALA A 769 11.03 8.61 -0.99
C ALA A 769 11.59 7.31 -1.60
N GLN A 770 12.89 7.34 -1.90
CA GLN A 770 13.67 6.14 -2.17
C GLN A 770 13.89 5.37 -0.87
N PHE A 771 13.83 4.03 -0.94
CA PHE A 771 14.13 3.15 0.17
C PHE A 771 15.57 2.64 0.04
N GLY A 772 16.45 3.21 0.85
CA GLY A 772 17.89 3.00 0.72
C GLY A 772 18.47 3.61 -0.56
N TYR A 773 19.65 3.13 -0.94
CA TYR A 773 20.35 3.57 -2.15
C TYR A 773 20.09 2.61 -3.31
N PRO A 774 20.13 3.06 -4.58
CA PRO A 774 20.11 2.17 -5.73
C PRO A 774 21.22 1.11 -5.65
N VAL A 775 20.88 -0.15 -5.92
CA VAL A 775 21.79 -1.30 -5.81
C VAL A 775 22.01 -1.92 -7.18
N LYS A 776 23.27 -2.19 -7.53
CA LYS A 776 23.60 -3.02 -8.70
C LYS A 776 23.41 -4.49 -8.32
N THR A 777 22.63 -5.21 -9.11
CA THR A 777 22.29 -6.62 -8.84
C THR A 777 22.61 -7.47 -10.05
N ASP A 778 23.38 -8.53 -9.82
CA ASP A 778 23.74 -9.48 -10.87
C ASP A 778 22.53 -10.30 -11.30
N VAL A 779 22.44 -10.54 -12.60
CA VAL A 779 21.37 -11.32 -13.21
C VAL A 779 21.88 -12.75 -13.39
N ALA A 780 21.32 -13.68 -12.63
CA ALA A 780 21.66 -15.09 -12.72
C ALA A 780 20.62 -15.81 -13.59
N ASN A 781 21.05 -16.45 -14.68
CA ASN A 781 20.16 -17.19 -15.60
C ASN A 781 18.97 -16.36 -16.13
N GLY A 782 19.19 -15.07 -16.40
CA GLY A 782 18.14 -14.15 -16.86
C GLY A 782 17.10 -13.78 -15.79
N GLU A 783 17.40 -14.06 -14.51
CA GLU A 783 16.55 -13.81 -13.36
C GLU A 783 17.28 -12.96 -12.31
N VAL A 784 16.54 -12.06 -11.66
CA VAL A 784 16.95 -11.38 -10.43
C VAL A 784 15.98 -11.76 -9.32
N ARG A 785 16.52 -12.05 -8.13
CA ARG A 785 15.73 -12.27 -6.92
C ARG A 785 15.95 -11.14 -5.93
N LEU A 786 14.86 -10.55 -5.46
CA LEU A 786 14.84 -9.45 -4.51
C LEU A 786 14.01 -9.87 -3.30
N ASN A 787 14.48 -9.53 -2.11
CA ASN A 787 13.72 -9.73 -0.88
C ASN A 787 13.18 -8.39 -0.39
N ALA A 788 11.96 -8.39 0.13
CA ALA A 788 11.37 -7.22 0.74
C ALA A 788 10.58 -7.60 1.99
N VAL A 789 10.51 -6.67 2.94
CA VAL A 789 9.60 -6.76 4.08
C VAL A 789 8.65 -5.58 3.98
N LEU A 790 7.35 -5.89 3.89
CA LEU A 790 6.29 -4.91 3.73
C LEU A 790 5.43 -4.87 5.00
N PRO A 791 5.45 -3.78 5.77
CA PRO A 791 4.46 -3.52 6.79
C PRO A 791 3.03 -3.57 6.23
N ARG A 792 2.05 -3.73 7.11
CA ARG A 792 0.64 -3.62 6.73
C ARG A 792 0.38 -2.27 6.06
N GLN A 793 -0.35 -2.28 4.94
CA GLN A 793 -0.62 -1.14 4.07
C GLN A 793 0.59 -0.50 3.38
N ALA A 794 1.77 -1.13 3.42
CA ALA A 794 2.92 -0.62 2.68
C ALA A 794 2.77 -0.85 1.16
N VAL A 795 3.33 0.06 0.37
CA VAL A 795 3.49 -0.05 -1.07
C VAL A 795 4.96 0.19 -1.42
N ALA A 796 5.55 -0.69 -2.24
CA ALA A 796 6.90 -0.55 -2.74
C ALA A 796 6.91 -0.58 -4.27
N LEU A 797 7.78 0.21 -4.89
CA LEU A 797 8.06 0.12 -6.32
C LEU A 797 9.53 -0.25 -6.53
N PHE A 798 9.78 -1.36 -7.20
CA PHE A 798 11.10 -1.74 -7.69
C PHE A 798 11.23 -1.30 -9.14
N LYS A 799 12.15 -0.38 -9.42
CA LYS A 799 12.51 0.05 -10.76
C LYS A 799 13.86 -0.54 -11.13
N LEU A 800 13.89 -1.32 -12.20
CA LEU A 800 15.08 -1.94 -12.76
C LEU A 800 15.44 -1.20 -14.06
N THR A 801 16.70 -0.84 -14.22
CA THR A 801 17.24 -0.26 -15.47
C THR A 801 18.51 -1.00 -15.88
N TRP A 802 18.70 -1.24 -17.17
CA TRP A 802 19.88 -1.95 -17.68
C TRP A 802 20.27 -1.59 -19.11
#